data_AF-A0A1M6W2A5-F1
#
_entry.id   AF-A0A1M6W2A5-F1
#
_cell.length_a   1.000
_cell.length_b   1.000
_cell.length_c   1.000
_cell.angle_alpha   90.00
_cell.angle_beta   90.00
_cell.angle_gamma   90.00
#
_symmetry.space_group_name_H-M   'P 1'
#
loop_
_entity.id
_entity.type
_entity.pdbx_description
1 polymer ?
#
loop_
_entity_poly.entity_id
_entity_poly.type
_entity_poly.pdbx_seq_one_letter_code
_entity_poly.pdbx_strand_id
1 'polypeptide(L)'
;MENITFERAPRGVVRSILFITICLIFESTSAYGKALTPVATDHHTSVLKIAPVYSNGIDQSKAEYSFYGFLKIFDHSLVNITNFTTDCDGDGVSCDQEAKDGTDPNDPCDFILAHQDCEPSDNWKKDDCDGDGVTNGKEKEDGTDPLDPCDFILAHQNCSPSDDWKKKDCDGDGVSNGQEKEDGTDPLDPCDFILAHQNCSPSDDWKKKDCDGDGVSNGQEKEDGTDPLDPCDFILAHQNCSPSDDWKKKDCDGDGVSNGQEKEDGTDPLDPCDFILAHQNCSPSDKWKKEDCDGDGVSNGQEKEDGTDPLDPCDFVLEHQDCSPSDEWKKEDCDGDGVSNGQEKEDGTDPLDPCDFVLEHQDCSPSDKWKKEDCDGDGVSNGQEKEDGTDPLDSCDFVLEHQDCEPSDKWKKEDCDGDGVTNEDEKEDGTDPLDPCDYKPESVTLPQSGDYLTADCDGDGVTNEDEEKDGTDPQDPCSFVLGSQTVDPSSTWNASDCDGDGVTNEDEKEDGTDPLDPCDYNPDSITLTPSADWEALDCDDDGNPNGTDPDPLVATARDDSGSTPALTELAINILENDDYLPNNDGNNLGVTSLSRIGGNALGTVTFDAETGLMTYTPVVSESNTTVTIIYEVCNVLPDPSVCASATVYIQVGANTIDAVDDSFTADGETGGVIPDSNVLSNDTLNGETLDLSDVILTSTPTDVLTINPDGSVKVEPGTADGTYTIDYTICEAANVDNCDTATVTVEVSSGMGNIIDAVDDSFTANGETGGVIPDSNVLSNDTLNGETLDLSDVILTATPTDVLTINPDGSVSVEPGTADGTYTIDYTICEAANVGNCDTATVTVEVSSGMGNIIDAVDDSFTADGETGGVIPDSNVLSNDTLNGETLDLSDVILTSTPTDVLTINPDGSVSVEPGTADGTYTIDYTICEAANVDNCDTATVTVEVSSGMGNIIDAVDDSYTAYGGTGGVIPDSNVLSNDTLNGEIIDLSDVILTSTPTDVLTINPDGSVSVSPGTESGTYTIDYTICEAADTSNCDMATVTVIVVNVEVNQMLTPNGDLKNDFLFIRGVNFIKSSTIKIFNRWGTLVYEGKDYDNVRNVFDGRVRGKSALNANDYLPAGVYFYIFNYETAEGSFTDSEYIYISR
;
A
#
# COMPACT_ATOMS: atom_id res chain seq x y z
N MET A 1 32.55 9.82 -20.15
CA MET A 1 32.06 8.54 -20.72
C MET A 1 30.55 8.73 -20.92
N GLU A 2 29.98 8.50 -22.09
CA GLU A 2 29.72 7.21 -22.76
C GLU A 2 28.76 6.30 -21.97
N ASN A 3 27.75 5.62 -22.52
CA ASN A 3 27.08 5.54 -23.85
C ASN A 3 25.87 4.57 -23.66
N ILE A 4 24.74 4.49 -24.41
CA ILE A 4 24.10 5.26 -25.49
C ILE A 4 22.61 4.80 -25.60
N THR A 5 21.71 5.62 -26.13
CA THR A 5 20.29 5.31 -26.43
C THR A 5 19.96 5.43 -27.95
N PHE A 6 18.69 5.23 -28.35
CA PHE A 6 18.08 5.57 -29.67
C PHE A 6 18.37 4.62 -30.87
N GLU A 7 17.66 4.63 -32.03
CA GLU A 7 16.57 5.49 -32.55
C GLU A 7 15.61 4.79 -33.58
N ARG A 8 14.76 5.58 -34.27
CA ARG A 8 13.67 5.28 -35.21
C ARG A 8 14.06 4.75 -36.62
N ALA A 9 13.03 4.29 -37.35
CA ALA A 9 13.02 3.87 -38.77
C ALA A 9 13.38 4.99 -39.80
N PRO A 10 13.66 4.64 -41.08
CA PRO A 10 12.62 4.80 -42.14
C PRO A 10 12.72 3.88 -43.39
N ARG A 11 11.82 4.11 -44.38
CA ARG A 11 11.69 3.38 -45.69
C ARG A 11 12.87 3.57 -46.67
N GLY A 12 13.18 2.56 -47.48
CA GLY A 12 14.12 2.62 -48.63
C GLY A 12 14.08 1.39 -49.57
N VAL A 13 14.53 1.49 -50.84
CA VAL A 13 14.29 0.48 -51.91
C VAL A 13 15.54 0.27 -52.82
N VAL A 14 15.61 -0.88 -53.54
CA VAL A 14 16.53 -1.22 -54.68
C VAL A 14 17.92 -1.77 -54.24
N ARG A 15 18.45 -2.93 -54.68
CA ARG A 15 18.63 -3.42 -56.08
C ARG A 15 18.90 -4.94 -56.26
N SER A 16 18.73 -5.40 -57.51
CA SER A 16 18.81 -6.79 -58.03
C SER A 16 20.21 -7.37 -58.29
N ILE A 17 20.28 -8.71 -58.43
CA ILE A 17 20.92 -9.53 -59.50
C ILE A 17 20.31 -10.95 -59.37
N LEU A 18 19.53 -11.55 -60.28
CA LEU A 18 19.60 -11.78 -61.74
C LEU A 18 20.44 -13.02 -62.12
N PHE A 19 19.81 -14.01 -62.78
CA PHE A 19 20.20 -14.72 -64.03
C PHE A 19 19.24 -15.95 -64.19
N ILE A 20 18.29 -15.95 -65.14
CA ILE A 20 18.37 -16.34 -66.58
C ILE A 20 17.98 -17.83 -66.83
N THR A 21 17.14 -18.23 -67.82
CA THR A 21 16.29 -17.49 -68.79
C THR A 21 15.41 -18.43 -69.70
N ILE A 22 14.48 -17.87 -70.50
CA ILE A 22 13.86 -18.40 -71.77
C ILE A 22 12.88 -19.61 -71.62
N CYS A 23 11.75 -19.81 -72.35
CA CYS A 23 10.83 -19.11 -73.32
C CYS A 23 9.68 -20.12 -73.67
N LEU A 24 8.62 -19.95 -74.49
CA LEU A 24 7.69 -18.93 -75.06
C LEU A 24 6.53 -19.76 -75.73
N ILE A 25 5.50 -19.31 -76.47
CA ILE A 25 5.18 -18.07 -77.23
C ILE A 25 3.63 -17.89 -77.34
N PHE A 26 3.18 -16.89 -78.12
CA PHE A 26 1.80 -16.58 -78.51
C PHE A 26 1.06 -17.66 -79.34
N GLU A 27 -0.27 -17.46 -79.48
CA GLU A 27 -1.06 -17.48 -80.73
C GLU A 27 -1.74 -18.73 -81.32
N SER A 28 -2.94 -18.43 -81.85
CA SER A 28 -3.56 -18.97 -83.08
C SER A 28 -4.43 -20.24 -83.00
N THR A 29 -5.05 -20.59 -84.15
CA THR A 29 -6.32 -21.31 -84.24
C THR A 29 -6.21 -22.68 -84.92
N SER A 30 -7.29 -23.46 -84.80
CA SER A 30 -7.76 -24.50 -85.75
C SER A 30 -7.31 -25.97 -85.60
N ALA A 31 -8.32 -26.82 -85.34
CA ALA A 31 -8.68 -28.05 -86.09
C ALA A 31 -7.94 -29.40 -85.89
N TYR A 32 -8.76 -30.46 -85.69
CA TYR A 32 -8.62 -31.88 -86.14
C TYR A 32 -7.28 -32.64 -85.88
N GLY A 33 -7.19 -33.78 -85.19
CA GLY A 33 -8.12 -34.90 -85.01
C GLY A 33 -7.45 -36.28 -85.32
N LYS A 34 -7.72 -37.31 -84.50
CA LYS A 34 -7.35 -38.77 -84.65
C LYS A 34 -5.87 -39.19 -84.44
N ALA A 35 -5.53 -40.42 -84.00
CA ALA A 35 -6.22 -41.48 -83.23
C ALA A 35 -5.27 -42.67 -82.90
N LEU A 36 -5.76 -43.68 -82.14
CA LEU A 36 -5.34 -45.11 -82.04
C LEU A 36 -4.35 -45.59 -80.93
N THR A 37 -4.90 -46.14 -79.83
CA THR A 37 -4.91 -47.58 -79.37
C THR A 37 -3.59 -48.42 -79.33
N PRO A 38 -3.45 -49.56 -78.58
CA PRO A 38 -4.53 -50.53 -78.20
C PRO A 38 -4.37 -51.39 -76.91
N VAL A 39 -5.32 -52.34 -76.70
CA VAL A 39 -5.29 -53.57 -75.85
C VAL A 39 -5.39 -53.35 -74.32
N ALA A 40 -6.19 -54.07 -73.49
CA ALA A 40 -7.33 -55.03 -73.58
C ALA A 40 -7.74 -55.39 -72.10
N THR A 41 -8.69 -56.22 -71.64
CA THR A 41 -9.87 -57.08 -72.04
C THR A 41 -10.44 -57.63 -70.70
N ASP A 42 -11.62 -58.24 -70.51
CA ASP A 42 -12.96 -58.30 -71.14
C ASP A 42 -13.69 -59.54 -70.55
N HIS A 43 -14.88 -59.45 -69.94
CA HIS A 43 -15.79 -60.61 -69.77
C HIS A 43 -17.25 -60.28 -69.34
N HIS A 44 -18.20 -60.44 -70.27
CA HIS A 44 -19.60 -60.97 -70.09
C HIS A 44 -20.61 -60.23 -69.17
N THR A 45 -21.94 -60.19 -69.41
CA THR A 45 -22.86 -60.76 -70.43
C THR A 45 -23.90 -59.67 -70.82
N SER A 46 -24.25 -59.37 -72.08
CA SER A 46 -24.87 -60.15 -73.18
C SER A 46 -26.43 -60.19 -73.19
N VAL A 47 -27.16 -60.02 -74.32
CA VAL A 47 -26.80 -59.57 -75.70
C VAL A 47 -28.06 -59.41 -76.62
N LEU A 48 -27.91 -58.78 -77.81
CA LEU A 48 -28.80 -58.81 -79.03
C LEU A 48 -30.15 -58.04 -78.97
N LYS A 49 -30.71 -57.43 -80.04
CA LYS A 49 -30.27 -56.93 -81.39
C LYS A 49 -31.45 -56.06 -81.97
N ILE A 50 -31.54 -55.50 -83.20
CA ILE A 50 -30.91 -55.70 -84.54
C ILE A 50 -30.89 -54.38 -85.37
N ALA A 51 -30.44 -54.43 -86.64
CA ALA A 51 -30.51 -53.38 -87.70
C ALA A 51 -31.21 -54.02 -88.96
N PRO A 52 -31.03 -53.69 -90.28
CA PRO A 52 -30.18 -52.67 -90.97
C PRO A 52 -30.73 -51.97 -92.26
N VAL A 53 -30.14 -50.80 -92.60
CA VAL A 53 -29.58 -50.33 -93.92
C VAL A 53 -30.38 -50.46 -95.26
N TYR A 54 -30.27 -49.40 -96.10
CA TYR A 54 -30.16 -49.30 -97.60
C TYR A 54 -31.03 -48.12 -98.13
N SER A 55 -30.69 -47.26 -99.13
CA SER A 55 -29.41 -46.85 -99.77
C SER A 55 -29.65 -45.82 -100.92
N ASN A 56 -28.61 -45.07 -101.32
CA ASN A 56 -28.49 -44.21 -102.54
C ASN A 56 -29.27 -42.88 -102.51
N GLY A 57 -28.83 -41.77 -103.15
CA GLY A 57 -27.54 -41.46 -103.80
C GLY A 57 -27.67 -40.71 -105.16
N ILE A 58 -26.63 -39.94 -105.55
CA ILE A 58 -26.40 -39.25 -106.87
C ILE A 58 -27.12 -37.88 -107.04
N ASP A 59 -26.61 -36.82 -107.70
CA ASP A 59 -25.24 -36.28 -107.95
C ASP A 59 -25.31 -34.88 -108.67
N GLN A 60 -24.24 -34.08 -108.56
CA GLN A 60 -23.71 -33.05 -109.48
C GLN A 60 -24.54 -31.97 -110.25
N SER A 61 -24.11 -30.70 -110.06
CA SER A 61 -23.53 -29.78 -111.09
C SER A 61 -24.26 -28.52 -111.61
N LYS A 62 -23.66 -27.36 -111.27
CA LYS A 62 -23.26 -26.17 -112.09
C LYS A 62 -24.09 -25.68 -113.32
N ALA A 63 -24.62 -24.46 -113.15
CA ALA A 63 -24.26 -23.20 -113.86
C ALA A 63 -24.91 -22.77 -115.22
N GLU A 64 -24.76 -21.45 -115.47
CA GLU A 64 -24.90 -20.65 -116.71
C GLU A 64 -26.29 -20.19 -117.24
N TYR A 65 -26.57 -18.89 -116.97
CA TYR A 65 -26.80 -17.81 -117.95
C TYR A 65 -27.85 -17.94 -119.10
N SER A 66 -28.73 -16.92 -119.21
CA SER A 66 -28.83 -15.96 -120.36
C SER A 66 -30.21 -15.70 -121.02
N PHE A 67 -30.54 -14.40 -121.13
CA PHE A 67 -31.26 -13.69 -122.22
C PHE A 67 -32.77 -13.84 -122.53
N TYR A 68 -33.49 -12.72 -122.34
CA TYR A 68 -34.26 -11.98 -123.38
C TYR A 68 -34.58 -12.74 -124.69
N GLY A 69 -35.82 -13.03 -125.08
CA GLY A 69 -36.97 -12.12 -125.17
C GLY A 69 -37.46 -12.00 -126.64
N PHE A 70 -38.24 -10.95 -126.94
CA PHE A 70 -38.60 -10.42 -128.28
C PHE A 70 -39.71 -11.09 -129.15
N LEU A 71 -40.82 -10.32 -129.27
CA LEU A 71 -41.37 -9.77 -130.54
C LEU A 71 -42.64 -10.41 -131.19
N LYS A 72 -43.83 -9.90 -130.81
CA LYS A 72 -44.67 -8.95 -131.59
C LYS A 72 -44.68 -9.12 -133.13
N ILE A 73 -45.86 -9.15 -133.81
CA ILE A 73 -46.21 -8.41 -135.08
C ILE A 73 -47.49 -8.95 -135.81
N PHE A 74 -48.52 -8.08 -135.98
CA PHE A 74 -49.43 -7.90 -137.15
C PHE A 74 -50.38 -9.06 -137.58
N ASP A 75 -51.51 -8.90 -138.31
CA ASP A 75 -52.33 -7.74 -138.76
C ASP A 75 -53.76 -8.19 -139.18
N HIS A 76 -54.66 -7.24 -139.49
CA HIS A 76 -55.98 -7.32 -140.14
C HIS A 76 -56.39 -8.62 -140.89
N SER A 77 -57.69 -8.98 -140.88
CA SER A 77 -58.67 -8.47 -141.87
C SER A 77 -60.09 -9.08 -141.84
N LEU A 78 -61.11 -8.24 -142.07
CA LEU A 78 -62.45 -8.52 -142.64
C LEU A 78 -63.53 -9.37 -141.88
N VAL A 79 -64.36 -8.66 -141.09
CA VAL A 79 -65.82 -8.44 -141.31
C VAL A 79 -66.83 -9.62 -141.26
N ASN A 80 -67.65 -9.59 -140.19
CA ASN A 80 -69.10 -9.91 -140.04
C ASN A 80 -69.70 -11.26 -140.49
N ILE A 81 -70.54 -11.86 -139.62
CA ILE A 81 -72.03 -11.72 -139.62
C ILE A 81 -72.66 -12.21 -138.28
N THR A 82 -73.16 -11.25 -137.48
CA THR A 82 -74.22 -11.28 -136.43
C THR A 82 -74.57 -12.53 -135.58
N ASN A 83 -74.60 -12.27 -134.25
CA ASN A 83 -75.47 -12.84 -133.18
C ASN A 83 -75.24 -14.26 -132.66
N PHE A 84 -74.89 -14.39 -131.36
CA PHE A 84 -75.86 -14.57 -130.25
C PHE A 84 -75.24 -14.07 -128.92
N THR A 85 -76.03 -13.94 -127.84
CA THR A 85 -75.61 -13.51 -126.49
C THR A 85 -76.51 -14.16 -125.44
N THR A 86 -75.94 -14.83 -124.44
CA THR A 86 -76.65 -15.46 -123.31
C THR A 86 -75.68 -15.60 -122.14
N ASP A 87 -76.17 -15.33 -120.94
CA ASP A 87 -75.64 -15.73 -119.62
C ASP A 87 -76.45 -16.99 -119.23
N CYS A 88 -75.80 -18.03 -118.72
CA CYS A 88 -76.33 -19.39 -118.69
C CYS A 88 -77.02 -19.79 -117.37
N ASP A 89 -76.49 -19.35 -116.22
CA ASP A 89 -77.03 -19.63 -114.87
C ASP A 89 -77.42 -18.37 -114.09
N GLY A 90 -76.83 -17.22 -114.43
CA GLY A 90 -77.17 -15.91 -113.89
C GLY A 90 -76.15 -15.30 -112.93
N ASP A 91 -74.88 -15.70 -112.99
CA ASP A 91 -73.79 -15.14 -112.18
C ASP A 91 -73.39 -13.69 -112.58
N GLY A 92 -73.60 -13.30 -113.84
CA GLY A 92 -73.21 -12.01 -114.41
C GLY A 92 -71.97 -12.02 -115.31
N VAL A 93 -71.34 -13.18 -115.52
CA VAL A 93 -70.41 -13.48 -116.62
C VAL A 93 -71.23 -14.05 -117.80
N SER A 94 -70.58 -14.33 -118.94
CA SER A 94 -71.23 -15.00 -120.07
C SER A 94 -70.61 -16.35 -120.35
N CYS A 95 -71.40 -17.32 -120.79
CA CYS A 95 -70.94 -18.70 -120.98
C CYS A 95 -69.99 -18.93 -122.19
N ASP A 96 -69.74 -17.88 -122.98
CA ASP A 96 -68.62 -17.81 -123.93
C ASP A 96 -67.30 -17.32 -123.27
N GLN A 97 -67.34 -16.77 -122.05
CA GLN A 97 -66.24 -16.22 -121.25
C GLN A 97 -65.79 -17.17 -120.14
N GLU A 98 -66.71 -17.75 -119.38
CA GLU A 98 -66.45 -18.82 -118.41
C GLU A 98 -65.68 -19.98 -119.07
N ALA A 99 -66.10 -20.38 -120.27
CA ALA A 99 -65.44 -21.38 -121.10
C ALA A 99 -64.03 -20.98 -121.62
N LYS A 100 -63.56 -19.74 -121.40
CA LYS A 100 -62.15 -19.31 -121.60
C LYS A 100 -61.37 -19.33 -120.30
N ASP A 101 -62.02 -18.99 -119.19
CA ASP A 101 -61.43 -18.84 -117.88
C ASP A 101 -61.22 -20.21 -117.19
N GLY A 102 -62.09 -21.17 -117.49
CA GLY A 102 -61.96 -22.57 -117.11
C GLY A 102 -63.04 -23.11 -116.16
N THR A 103 -64.05 -22.30 -115.88
CA THR A 103 -65.15 -22.59 -114.94
C THR A 103 -66.34 -23.26 -115.65
N ASP A 104 -67.25 -23.92 -114.92
CA ASP A 104 -68.45 -24.60 -115.48
C ASP A 104 -69.58 -23.60 -115.77
N PRO A 105 -69.98 -23.36 -117.04
CA PRO A 105 -70.98 -22.36 -117.41
C PRO A 105 -72.45 -22.76 -117.15
N ASN A 106 -72.67 -23.41 -116.00
CA ASN A 106 -73.96 -23.86 -115.47
C ASN A 106 -73.97 -23.87 -113.93
N ASP A 107 -72.87 -23.49 -113.26
CA ASP A 107 -72.74 -23.44 -111.80
C ASP A 107 -72.48 -21.99 -111.37
N PRO A 108 -73.49 -21.26 -110.86
CA PRO A 108 -73.41 -19.82 -110.62
C PRO A 108 -72.42 -19.40 -109.50
N CYS A 109 -71.71 -20.37 -108.93
CA CYS A 109 -70.65 -20.19 -107.94
C CYS A 109 -69.25 -20.58 -108.43
N ASP A 110 -69.12 -21.11 -109.66
CA ASP A 110 -67.83 -21.33 -110.33
C ASP A 110 -67.60 -20.19 -111.36
N PHE A 111 -67.12 -19.04 -110.88
CA PHE A 111 -66.84 -17.88 -111.73
C PHE A 111 -65.62 -17.10 -111.22
N ILE A 112 -65.08 -16.20 -112.05
CA ILE A 112 -64.04 -15.26 -111.63
C ILE A 112 -64.69 -13.90 -111.39
N LEU A 113 -64.77 -13.45 -110.13
CA LEU A 113 -65.44 -12.19 -109.75
C LEU A 113 -64.99 -10.98 -110.58
N ALA A 114 -63.70 -10.90 -110.91
CA ALA A 114 -63.13 -9.84 -111.74
C ALA A 114 -63.62 -9.80 -113.21
N HIS A 115 -64.38 -10.80 -113.66
CA HIS A 115 -64.90 -10.93 -115.02
C HIS A 115 -66.43 -10.74 -115.14
N GLN A 116 -67.17 -10.48 -114.06
CA GLN A 116 -68.59 -10.10 -114.14
C GLN A 116 -68.75 -8.81 -114.97
N ASP A 117 -69.20 -8.93 -116.22
CA ASP A 117 -69.32 -7.83 -117.18
C ASP A 117 -70.78 -7.44 -117.50
N CYS A 118 -71.76 -8.14 -116.94
CA CYS A 118 -73.17 -7.76 -116.91
C CYS A 118 -73.77 -7.77 -115.49
N GLU A 119 -75.10 -7.62 -115.35
CA GLU A 119 -75.74 -7.51 -114.02
C GLU A 119 -76.19 -8.91 -113.53
N PRO A 120 -75.67 -9.41 -112.39
CA PRO A 120 -76.04 -10.73 -111.87
C PRO A 120 -77.53 -10.87 -111.61
N SER A 121 -78.02 -12.10 -111.71
CA SER A 121 -79.44 -12.42 -111.59
C SER A 121 -80.00 -12.21 -110.18
N ASP A 122 -81.32 -12.04 -110.09
CA ASP A 122 -82.02 -12.05 -108.80
C ASP A 122 -81.96 -13.41 -108.09
N ASN A 123 -81.49 -14.48 -108.73
CA ASN A 123 -81.23 -15.76 -108.06
C ASN A 123 -79.86 -15.71 -107.38
N TRP A 124 -78.79 -15.50 -108.16
CA TRP A 124 -77.40 -15.37 -107.68
C TRP A 124 -77.30 -14.39 -106.49
N LYS A 125 -77.98 -13.25 -106.54
CA LYS A 125 -78.04 -12.26 -105.44
C LYS A 125 -78.65 -12.77 -104.11
N LYS A 126 -79.27 -13.94 -104.08
CA LYS A 126 -79.85 -14.64 -102.91
C LYS A 126 -79.21 -15.99 -102.62
N ASP A 127 -78.38 -16.48 -103.52
CA ASP A 127 -77.54 -17.63 -103.27
C ASP A 127 -76.35 -17.17 -102.40
N ASP A 128 -75.63 -18.14 -101.85
CA ASP A 128 -74.52 -18.02 -100.89
C ASP A 128 -73.49 -19.01 -101.45
N CYS A 129 -72.44 -18.47 -102.09
CA CYS A 129 -71.60 -19.25 -103.00
C CYS A 129 -70.37 -19.88 -102.36
N ASP A 130 -69.84 -19.27 -101.29
CA ASP A 130 -68.73 -19.82 -100.53
C ASP A 130 -69.18 -20.52 -99.23
N GLY A 131 -70.42 -20.28 -98.81
CA GLY A 131 -71.08 -20.95 -97.70
C GLY A 131 -70.92 -20.25 -96.36
N ASP A 132 -70.54 -18.97 -96.30
CA ASP A 132 -70.37 -18.24 -95.02
C ASP A 132 -71.71 -17.96 -94.31
N GLY A 133 -72.83 -17.88 -95.04
CA GLY A 133 -74.16 -17.57 -94.50
C GLY A 133 -74.63 -16.13 -94.75
N VAL A 134 -73.86 -15.28 -95.43
CA VAL A 134 -74.26 -14.05 -96.09
C VAL A 134 -74.55 -14.37 -97.57
N THR A 135 -75.63 -13.82 -98.12
CA THR A 135 -75.91 -13.98 -99.56
C THR A 135 -75.02 -13.08 -100.43
N ASN A 136 -74.60 -13.54 -101.59
CA ASN A 136 -73.78 -12.83 -102.60
C ASN A 136 -74.21 -11.38 -102.89
N GLY A 137 -75.52 -11.11 -102.83
CA GLY A 137 -76.09 -9.78 -103.06
C GLY A 137 -75.94 -8.79 -101.89
N LYS A 138 -75.69 -9.28 -100.67
CA LYS A 138 -75.49 -8.51 -99.43
C LYS A 138 -74.01 -8.19 -99.23
N GLU A 139 -73.13 -9.16 -99.46
CA GLU A 139 -71.68 -8.98 -99.51
C GLU A 139 -71.27 -7.90 -100.51
N LYS A 140 -71.86 -7.93 -101.70
CA LYS A 140 -71.67 -6.91 -102.75
C LYS A 140 -72.23 -5.51 -102.39
N GLU A 141 -72.98 -5.37 -101.30
CA GLU A 141 -73.30 -4.07 -100.69
C GLU A 141 -72.28 -3.65 -99.62
N ASP A 142 -71.69 -4.61 -98.90
CA ASP A 142 -70.72 -4.37 -97.82
C ASP A 142 -69.29 -4.14 -98.34
N GLY A 143 -68.95 -4.78 -99.46
CA GLY A 143 -67.65 -4.69 -100.13
C GLY A 143 -66.77 -5.95 -100.02
N THR A 144 -67.34 -7.07 -99.57
CA THR A 144 -66.64 -8.37 -99.42
C THR A 144 -66.73 -9.23 -100.69
N ASP A 145 -65.91 -10.29 -100.78
CA ASP A 145 -65.79 -11.20 -101.95
C ASP A 145 -66.65 -12.49 -101.79
N PRO A 146 -67.75 -12.67 -102.58
CA PRO A 146 -68.67 -13.84 -102.52
C PRO A 146 -68.09 -15.22 -102.92
N LEU A 147 -66.78 -15.37 -102.83
CA LEU A 147 -66.00 -16.57 -103.13
C LEU A 147 -64.92 -16.84 -102.06
N ASP A 148 -64.74 -15.97 -101.06
CA ASP A 148 -63.83 -16.19 -99.93
C ASP A 148 -64.58 -16.12 -98.59
N PRO A 149 -64.96 -17.27 -98.00
CA PRO A 149 -65.89 -17.34 -96.86
C PRO A 149 -65.24 -16.97 -95.51
N CYS A 150 -64.12 -16.24 -95.56
CA CYS A 150 -63.45 -15.58 -94.45
C CYS A 150 -63.40 -14.04 -94.63
N ASP A 151 -63.77 -13.50 -95.79
CA ASP A 151 -64.03 -12.07 -96.01
C ASP A 151 -65.54 -11.84 -95.86
N PHE A 152 -66.03 -11.67 -94.63
CA PHE A 152 -67.45 -11.44 -94.37
C PHE A 152 -67.66 -10.50 -93.17
N ILE A 153 -68.91 -10.09 -92.94
CA ILE A 153 -69.31 -9.36 -91.73
C ILE A 153 -70.24 -10.25 -90.93
N LEU A 154 -69.77 -10.77 -89.79
CA LEU A 154 -70.52 -11.71 -88.93
C LEU A 154 -71.94 -11.24 -88.60
N ALA A 155 -72.11 -9.94 -88.33
CA ALA A 155 -73.41 -9.32 -88.03
C ALA A 155 -74.40 -9.27 -89.22
N HIS A 156 -73.97 -9.60 -90.43
CA HIS A 156 -74.77 -9.58 -91.65
C HIS A 156 -75.17 -10.96 -92.19
N GLN A 157 -74.76 -12.05 -91.54
CA GLN A 157 -75.20 -13.42 -91.89
C GLN A 157 -76.73 -13.50 -91.90
N ASN A 158 -77.29 -13.63 -93.11
CA ASN A 158 -78.71 -13.45 -93.41
C ASN A 158 -79.40 -14.73 -93.91
N CYS A 159 -78.63 -15.79 -94.17
CA CYS A 159 -79.13 -17.14 -94.43
C CYS A 159 -78.61 -18.16 -93.40
N SER A 160 -77.94 -19.24 -93.79
CA SER A 160 -77.51 -20.28 -92.85
C SER A 160 -76.18 -20.89 -93.28
N PRO A 161 -75.08 -20.63 -92.53
CA PRO A 161 -73.74 -21.04 -92.94
C PRO A 161 -73.66 -22.54 -93.27
N SER A 162 -72.87 -22.84 -94.29
CA SER A 162 -72.59 -24.19 -94.77
C SER A 162 -71.92 -25.06 -93.70
N ASP A 163 -71.96 -26.37 -93.88
CA ASP A 163 -71.21 -27.28 -93.01
C ASP A 163 -69.71 -27.21 -93.27
N ASP A 164 -69.23 -26.63 -94.38
CA ASP A 164 -67.80 -26.49 -94.69
C ASP A 164 -67.21 -25.17 -94.17
N TRP A 165 -67.95 -24.06 -94.15
CA TRP A 165 -67.59 -22.85 -93.36
C TRP A 165 -67.41 -23.18 -91.87
N LYS A 166 -68.32 -23.97 -91.29
CA LYS A 166 -68.22 -24.41 -89.87
C LYS A 166 -66.98 -25.25 -89.56
N LYS A 167 -66.26 -25.75 -90.57
CA LYS A 167 -64.99 -26.49 -90.44
C LYS A 167 -63.77 -25.66 -90.88
N LYS A 168 -63.98 -24.44 -91.38
CA LYS A 168 -62.91 -23.46 -91.49
C LYS A 168 -62.59 -22.90 -90.10
N ASP A 169 -61.49 -22.21 -90.09
CA ASP A 169 -60.78 -21.50 -89.03
C ASP A 169 -60.28 -20.28 -89.82
N CYS A 170 -60.95 -19.13 -89.66
CA CYS A 170 -60.87 -18.01 -90.61
C CYS A 170 -59.87 -16.92 -90.22
N ASP A 171 -59.65 -16.75 -88.92
CA ASP A 171 -58.65 -15.83 -88.39
C ASP A 171 -57.32 -16.52 -88.02
N GLY A 172 -57.33 -17.85 -87.92
CA GLY A 172 -56.16 -18.67 -87.72
C GLY A 172 -55.87 -19.03 -86.26
N ASP A 173 -56.82 -18.91 -85.33
CA ASP A 173 -56.60 -19.21 -83.91
C ASP A 173 -56.47 -20.71 -83.59
N GLY A 174 -57.07 -21.59 -84.42
CA GLY A 174 -57.10 -23.03 -84.22
C GLY A 174 -58.39 -23.59 -83.62
N VAL A 175 -59.40 -22.76 -83.34
CA VAL A 175 -60.80 -23.14 -83.19
C VAL A 175 -61.47 -23.02 -84.57
N SER A 176 -62.56 -23.75 -84.80
CA SER A 176 -63.32 -23.67 -86.04
C SER A 176 -64.53 -22.73 -85.92
N ASN A 177 -64.88 -21.99 -86.98
CA ASN A 177 -66.01 -21.05 -87.04
C ASN A 177 -67.35 -21.60 -86.51
N GLY A 178 -67.56 -22.92 -86.58
CA GLY A 178 -68.76 -23.58 -86.05
C GLY A 178 -68.75 -23.80 -84.54
N GLN A 179 -67.58 -23.94 -83.93
CA GLN A 179 -67.34 -24.15 -82.49
C GLN A 179 -67.37 -22.81 -81.74
N GLU A 180 -66.66 -21.81 -82.25
CA GLU A 180 -66.71 -20.42 -81.77
C GLU A 180 -68.14 -19.89 -81.67
N LYS A 181 -68.96 -20.23 -82.67
CA LYS A 181 -70.38 -19.86 -82.71
C LYS A 181 -71.28 -20.64 -81.74
N GLU A 182 -70.80 -21.74 -81.17
CA GLU A 182 -71.42 -22.40 -80.00
C GLU A 182 -70.91 -21.81 -78.67
N ASP A 183 -69.66 -21.35 -78.63
CA ASP A 183 -69.01 -20.75 -77.45
C ASP A 183 -69.39 -19.28 -77.21
N GLY A 184 -69.64 -18.53 -78.28
CA GLY A 184 -70.03 -17.13 -78.27
C GLY A 184 -68.96 -16.12 -78.71
N THR A 185 -67.86 -16.59 -79.31
CA THR A 185 -66.72 -15.77 -79.77
C THR A 185 -66.84 -15.36 -81.25
N ASP A 186 -65.99 -14.43 -81.74
CA ASP A 186 -66.02 -13.87 -83.09
C ASP A 186 -64.98 -14.53 -84.05
N PRO A 187 -65.41 -15.32 -85.08
CA PRO A 187 -64.53 -16.03 -86.06
C PRO A 187 -63.66 -15.20 -87.01
N LEU A 188 -63.36 -13.97 -86.60
CA LEU A 188 -62.60 -12.95 -87.32
C LEU A 188 -61.63 -12.18 -86.39
N ASP A 189 -61.63 -12.42 -85.07
CA ASP A 189 -60.64 -11.86 -84.13
C ASP A 189 -59.92 -12.98 -83.35
N PRO A 190 -58.68 -13.34 -83.74
CA PRO A 190 -58.00 -14.54 -83.24
C PRO A 190 -57.39 -14.36 -81.83
N CYS A 191 -57.96 -13.43 -81.05
CA CYS A 191 -57.74 -13.25 -79.62
C CYS A 191 -59.05 -13.37 -78.80
N ASP A 192 -60.22 -13.52 -79.45
CA ASP A 192 -61.48 -13.88 -78.80
C ASP A 192 -61.74 -15.37 -79.06
N PHE A 193 -61.20 -16.24 -78.20
CA PHE A 193 -61.35 -17.69 -78.35
C PHE A 193 -61.35 -18.40 -76.97
N ILE A 194 -61.63 -19.71 -76.97
CA ILE A 194 -61.49 -20.56 -75.77
C ILE A 194 -60.37 -21.56 -76.03
N LEU A 195 -59.22 -21.39 -75.37
CA LEU A 195 -58.02 -22.22 -75.56
C LEU A 195 -58.30 -23.73 -75.49
N ALA A 196 -59.16 -24.15 -74.56
CA ALA A 196 -59.55 -25.55 -74.37
C ALA A 196 -60.36 -26.16 -75.53
N HIS A 197 -60.86 -25.34 -76.46
CA HIS A 197 -61.70 -25.76 -77.60
C HIS A 197 -60.98 -25.75 -78.95
N GLN A 198 -59.68 -25.42 -78.99
CA GLN A 198 -58.87 -25.51 -80.21
C GLN A 198 -58.93 -26.93 -80.80
N ASN A 199 -59.62 -27.05 -81.94
CA ASN A 199 -59.96 -28.31 -82.58
C ASN A 199 -59.28 -28.49 -83.96
N CYS A 200 -58.63 -27.42 -84.44
CA CYS A 200 -57.79 -27.31 -85.61
C CYS A 200 -56.32 -27.06 -85.21
N SER A 201 -55.47 -26.66 -86.15
CA SER A 201 -54.06 -26.33 -85.90
C SER A 201 -53.84 -24.84 -86.10
N PRO A 202 -53.50 -24.07 -85.04
CA PRO A 202 -53.35 -22.62 -85.16
C PRO A 202 -52.38 -22.21 -86.27
N SER A 203 -52.72 -21.09 -86.92
CA SER A 203 -51.94 -20.48 -87.99
C SER A 203 -50.56 -20.03 -87.52
N ASP A 204 -49.65 -19.81 -88.47
CA ASP A 204 -48.35 -19.23 -88.14
C ASP A 204 -48.44 -17.74 -87.80
N ASP A 205 -49.55 -17.05 -88.10
CA ASP A 205 -49.73 -15.63 -87.75
C ASP A 205 -50.38 -15.43 -86.38
N TRP A 206 -51.31 -16.30 -85.93
CA TRP A 206 -51.73 -16.39 -84.51
C TRP A 206 -50.53 -16.62 -83.59
N LYS A 207 -49.62 -17.54 -83.96
CA LYS A 207 -48.39 -17.82 -83.17
C LYS A 207 -47.45 -16.61 -83.01
N LYS A 208 -47.63 -15.55 -83.81
CA LYS A 208 -46.88 -14.28 -83.72
C LYS A 208 -47.68 -13.13 -83.12
N LYS A 209 -48.96 -13.36 -82.78
CA LYS A 209 -49.71 -12.45 -81.93
C LYS A 209 -49.25 -12.61 -80.48
N ASP A 210 -49.68 -11.63 -79.71
CA ASP A 210 -49.60 -11.41 -78.28
C ASP A 210 -51.03 -10.92 -77.99
N CYS A 211 -51.87 -11.78 -77.39
CA CYS A 211 -53.33 -11.57 -77.37
C CYS A 211 -53.84 -10.95 -76.07
N ASP A 212 -53.14 -11.15 -74.96
CA ASP A 212 -53.46 -10.56 -73.67
C ASP A 212 -52.60 -9.31 -73.34
N GLY A 213 -51.50 -9.12 -74.07
CA GLY A 213 -50.63 -7.98 -73.98
C GLY A 213 -49.45 -8.14 -73.02
N ASP A 214 -49.04 -9.35 -72.65
CA ASP A 214 -47.90 -9.59 -71.75
C ASP A 214 -46.52 -9.35 -72.40
N GLY A 215 -46.39 -9.53 -73.72
CA GLY A 215 -45.12 -9.37 -74.46
C GLY A 215 -44.32 -10.66 -74.72
N VAL A 216 -44.83 -11.83 -74.33
CA VAL A 216 -44.56 -13.13 -74.97
C VAL A 216 -45.44 -13.19 -76.24
N SER A 217 -45.75 -14.38 -76.74
CA SER A 217 -46.51 -14.56 -77.98
C SER A 217 -47.15 -15.95 -77.98
N ASN A 218 -48.36 -16.06 -78.53
CA ASN A 218 -49.22 -17.25 -78.39
C ASN A 218 -48.54 -18.57 -78.82
N GLY A 219 -47.55 -18.50 -79.72
CA GLY A 219 -46.77 -19.66 -80.15
C GLY A 219 -45.67 -20.10 -79.17
N GLN A 220 -45.08 -19.16 -78.43
CA GLN A 220 -44.03 -19.38 -77.42
C GLN A 220 -44.65 -19.87 -76.11
N GLU A 221 -45.72 -19.22 -75.65
CA GLU A 221 -46.50 -19.62 -74.48
C GLU A 221 -47.01 -21.06 -74.60
N LYS A 222 -47.41 -21.46 -75.82
CA LYS A 222 -47.82 -22.83 -76.13
C LYS A 222 -46.67 -23.85 -76.22
N GLU A 223 -45.41 -23.40 -76.30
CA GLU A 223 -44.23 -24.25 -76.07
C GLU A 223 -43.84 -24.32 -74.58
N ASP A 224 -44.10 -23.25 -73.82
CA ASP A 224 -43.81 -23.14 -72.38
C ASP A 224 -44.85 -23.82 -71.49
N GLY A 225 -46.13 -23.78 -71.89
CA GLY A 225 -47.26 -24.39 -71.20
C GLY A 225 -48.26 -23.42 -70.57
N THR A 226 -48.18 -22.12 -70.88
CA THR A 226 -49.02 -21.06 -70.31
C THR A 226 -50.23 -20.70 -71.21
N ASP A 227 -51.20 -19.93 -70.70
CA ASP A 227 -52.47 -19.57 -71.38
C ASP A 227 -52.43 -18.19 -72.08
N PRO A 228 -52.46 -18.11 -73.44
CA PRO A 228 -52.38 -16.85 -74.24
C PRO A 228 -53.55 -15.86 -74.13
N LEU A 229 -54.29 -15.92 -73.02
CA LEU A 229 -55.44 -15.11 -72.67
C LEU A 229 -55.42 -14.65 -71.20
N ASP A 230 -54.46 -15.09 -70.37
CA ASP A 230 -54.28 -14.57 -69.01
C ASP A 230 -52.88 -13.94 -68.83
N PRO A 231 -52.76 -12.59 -68.84
CA PRO A 231 -51.47 -11.90 -68.88
C PRO A 231 -50.71 -11.89 -67.53
N CYS A 232 -51.05 -12.85 -66.66
CA CYS A 232 -50.33 -13.20 -65.43
C CYS A 232 -49.85 -14.69 -65.43
N ASP A 233 -50.11 -15.45 -66.50
CA ASP A 233 -49.56 -16.79 -66.72
C ASP A 233 -48.54 -16.72 -67.86
N PHE A 234 -47.29 -16.39 -67.55
CA PHE A 234 -46.22 -16.24 -68.54
C PHE A 234 -44.85 -16.62 -67.95
N ILE A 235 -43.82 -16.70 -68.79
CA ILE A 235 -42.42 -16.85 -68.35
C ILE A 235 -41.67 -15.56 -68.65
N LEU A 236 -41.30 -14.80 -67.62
CA LEU A 236 -40.66 -13.47 -67.74
C LEU A 236 -39.43 -13.49 -68.68
N ALA A 237 -38.62 -14.54 -68.62
CA ALA A 237 -37.44 -14.73 -69.46
C ALA A 237 -37.73 -14.87 -70.97
N HIS A 238 -38.98 -15.09 -71.37
CA HIS A 238 -39.42 -15.26 -72.76
C HIS A 238 -40.18 -14.05 -73.33
N GLN A 239 -40.40 -12.99 -72.53
CA GLN A 239 -40.93 -11.72 -73.03
C GLN A 239 -39.97 -11.11 -74.07
N ASN A 240 -40.34 -11.28 -75.34
CA ASN A 240 -39.50 -10.97 -76.50
C ASN A 240 -40.04 -9.79 -77.34
N CYS A 241 -41.28 -9.40 -77.06
CA CYS A 241 -41.94 -8.21 -77.56
C CYS A 241 -42.02 -7.14 -76.45
N SER A 242 -42.80 -6.08 -76.65
CA SER A 242 -42.94 -4.98 -75.67
C SER A 242 -44.32 -5.06 -75.04
N PRO A 243 -44.44 -5.32 -73.72
CA PRO A 243 -45.73 -5.49 -73.05
C PRO A 243 -46.67 -4.30 -73.28
N SER A 244 -47.96 -4.59 -73.27
CA SER A 244 -49.04 -3.60 -73.40
C SER A 244 -49.03 -2.60 -72.24
N ASP A 245 -49.67 -1.46 -72.45
CA ASP A 245 -49.85 -0.48 -71.36
C ASP A 245 -50.87 -0.96 -70.32
N ASP A 246 -51.70 -1.96 -70.60
CA ASP A 246 -52.66 -2.54 -69.66
C ASP A 246 -52.04 -3.67 -68.80
N TRP A 247 -51.14 -4.50 -69.34
CA TRP A 247 -50.26 -5.37 -68.54
C TRP A 247 -49.45 -4.57 -67.52
N LYS A 248 -48.84 -3.45 -67.92
CA LYS A 248 -48.08 -2.56 -67.01
C LYS A 248 -48.90 -1.94 -65.86
N LYS A 249 -50.22 -2.04 -65.91
CA LYS A 249 -51.16 -1.58 -64.87
C LYS A 249 -51.84 -2.72 -64.11
N LYS A 250 -51.52 -3.97 -64.43
CA LYS A 250 -51.82 -5.12 -63.57
C LYS A 250 -50.82 -5.16 -62.40
N ASP A 251 -51.14 -6.07 -61.51
CA ASP A 251 -50.51 -6.51 -60.28
C ASP A 251 -50.89 -8.01 -60.30
N CYS A 252 -49.91 -8.91 -60.50
CA CYS A 252 -50.15 -10.29 -60.98
C CYS A 252 -49.98 -11.36 -59.89
N ASP A 253 -48.95 -11.24 -59.05
CA ASP A 253 -48.77 -12.05 -57.83
C ASP A 253 -49.65 -11.58 -56.66
N GLY A 254 -49.99 -10.28 -56.63
CA GLY A 254 -50.85 -9.65 -55.63
C GLY A 254 -50.12 -8.83 -54.56
N ASP A 255 -48.89 -8.36 -54.77
CA ASP A 255 -48.09 -7.60 -53.79
C ASP A 255 -48.57 -6.15 -53.56
N GLY A 256 -49.19 -5.52 -54.57
CA GLY A 256 -49.63 -4.11 -54.52
C GLY A 256 -48.66 -3.06 -55.11
N VAL A 257 -47.56 -3.48 -55.75
CA VAL A 257 -46.86 -2.72 -56.79
C VAL A 257 -47.62 -2.93 -58.12
N SER A 258 -46.96 -3.09 -59.26
CA SER A 258 -47.59 -3.26 -60.59
C SER A 258 -46.54 -3.60 -61.64
N ASN A 259 -46.86 -4.47 -62.59
CA ASN A 259 -45.89 -5.11 -63.49
C ASN A 259 -45.01 -4.12 -64.27
N GLY A 260 -45.50 -2.89 -64.49
CA GLY A 260 -44.74 -1.83 -65.15
C GLY A 260 -43.72 -1.10 -64.25
N GLN A 261 -43.99 -1.01 -62.95
CA GLN A 261 -43.14 -0.38 -61.94
C GLN A 261 -42.03 -1.34 -61.49
N GLU A 262 -42.38 -2.59 -61.19
CA GLU A 262 -41.45 -3.68 -60.88
C GLU A 262 -40.39 -3.86 -61.98
N LYS A 263 -40.82 -3.73 -63.24
CA LYS A 263 -39.94 -3.77 -64.42
C LYS A 263 -39.09 -2.51 -64.64
N GLU A 264 -39.39 -1.40 -63.95
CA GLU A 264 -38.48 -0.24 -63.82
C GLU A 264 -37.52 -0.40 -62.62
N ASP A 265 -37.93 -1.09 -61.56
CA ASP A 265 -37.15 -1.34 -60.34
C ASP A 265 -36.15 -2.50 -60.48
N GLY A 266 -36.52 -3.56 -61.20
CA GLY A 266 -35.71 -4.74 -61.51
C GLY A 266 -36.22 -6.06 -60.95
N THR A 267 -37.44 -6.12 -60.41
CA THR A 267 -38.03 -7.29 -59.74
C THR A 267 -38.95 -8.12 -60.67
N ASP A 268 -39.36 -9.32 -60.27
CA ASP A 268 -40.17 -10.28 -61.07
C ASP A 268 -41.69 -10.20 -60.78
N PRO A 269 -42.55 -9.74 -61.74
CA PRO A 269 -44.00 -9.56 -61.57
C PRO A 269 -44.87 -10.82 -61.45
N LEU A 270 -44.28 -11.87 -60.91
CA LEU A 270 -44.88 -13.19 -60.64
C LEU A 270 -44.43 -13.75 -59.28
N ASP A 271 -43.51 -13.08 -58.56
CA ASP A 271 -43.03 -13.50 -57.24
C ASP A 271 -43.46 -12.48 -56.16
N PRO A 272 -44.46 -12.81 -55.31
CA PRO A 272 -45.02 -11.88 -54.32
C PRO A 272 -44.03 -11.38 -53.26
N CYS A 273 -42.80 -11.91 -53.24
CA CYS A 273 -41.72 -11.56 -52.33
C CYS A 273 -40.54 -10.84 -53.02
N ASP A 274 -40.57 -10.62 -54.34
CA ASP A 274 -39.58 -9.79 -55.05
C ASP A 274 -40.20 -8.43 -55.40
N PHE A 275 -40.21 -7.50 -54.43
CA PHE A 275 -40.77 -6.17 -54.60
C PHE A 275 -39.98 -5.10 -53.83
N ILE A 276 -40.32 -3.82 -54.06
CA ILE A 276 -39.79 -2.70 -53.26
C ILE A 276 -40.94 -2.11 -52.43
N LEU A 277 -40.93 -2.30 -51.10
CA LEU A 277 -42.00 -1.86 -50.19
C LEU A 277 -42.39 -0.38 -50.39
N ALA A 278 -41.39 0.49 -50.60
CA ALA A 278 -41.60 1.93 -50.83
C ALA A 278 -42.40 2.27 -52.12
N HIS A 279 -42.59 1.31 -53.03
CA HIS A 279 -43.34 1.46 -54.27
C HIS A 279 -44.73 0.78 -54.26
N GLN A 280 -45.11 0.07 -53.18
CA GLN A 280 -46.47 -0.43 -53.01
C GLN A 280 -47.46 0.74 -53.00
N ASN A 281 -48.18 0.90 -54.10
CA ASN A 281 -49.05 2.06 -54.36
C ASN A 281 -50.52 1.67 -54.62
N CYS A 282 -50.78 0.38 -54.82
CA CYS A 282 -52.09 -0.25 -54.81
C CYS A 282 -52.41 -0.80 -53.40
N SER A 283 -53.35 -1.74 -53.29
CA SER A 283 -53.70 -2.40 -52.03
C SER A 283 -53.40 -3.90 -52.17
N PRO A 284 -52.44 -4.46 -51.41
CA PRO A 284 -52.03 -5.85 -51.57
C PRO A 284 -53.20 -6.84 -51.48
N SER A 285 -53.06 -7.98 -52.12
CA SER A 285 -54.06 -9.04 -52.19
C SER A 285 -54.30 -9.72 -50.83
N ASP A 286 -55.41 -10.45 -50.70
CA ASP A 286 -55.65 -11.32 -49.53
C ASP A 286 -54.89 -12.66 -49.62
N LYS A 287 -54.06 -12.86 -50.65
CA LYS A 287 -53.10 -13.96 -50.76
C LYS A 287 -51.78 -13.53 -50.10
N TRP A 288 -51.17 -12.46 -50.62
CA TRP A 288 -49.93 -11.84 -50.11
C TRP A 288 -49.96 -11.61 -48.60
N LYS A 289 -51.07 -11.08 -48.05
CA LYS A 289 -51.26 -10.88 -46.58
C LYS A 289 -51.26 -12.16 -45.71
N LYS A 290 -51.06 -13.34 -46.28
CA LYS A 290 -50.91 -14.63 -45.56
C LYS A 290 -49.72 -15.44 -46.07
N GLU A 291 -48.93 -14.83 -46.94
CA GLU A 291 -47.59 -15.28 -47.21
C GLU A 291 -46.67 -14.62 -46.17
N ASP A 292 -45.46 -15.14 -46.10
CA ASP A 292 -44.39 -14.92 -45.13
C ASP A 292 -43.16 -14.94 -46.05
N CYS A 293 -42.56 -13.77 -46.28
CA CYS A 293 -41.70 -13.53 -47.45
C CYS A 293 -40.19 -13.59 -47.16
N ASP A 294 -39.77 -13.17 -45.97
CA ASP A 294 -38.40 -13.37 -45.47
C ASP A 294 -38.25 -14.68 -44.67
N GLY A 295 -39.35 -15.21 -44.12
CA GLY A 295 -39.37 -16.48 -43.41
C GLY A 295 -39.25 -16.35 -41.89
N ASP A 296 -39.52 -15.19 -41.29
CA ASP A 296 -39.48 -14.98 -39.84
C ASP A 296 -40.58 -15.76 -39.08
N GLY A 297 -41.72 -16.05 -39.73
CA GLY A 297 -42.85 -16.76 -39.16
C GLY A 297 -44.03 -15.90 -38.70
N VAL A 298 -43.96 -14.57 -38.83
CA VAL A 298 -45.11 -13.65 -38.95
C VAL A 298 -45.59 -13.69 -40.41
N SER A 299 -46.70 -13.04 -40.73
CA SER A 299 -47.19 -12.92 -42.11
C SER A 299 -47.27 -11.46 -42.55
N ASN A 300 -47.04 -11.20 -43.85
CA ASN A 300 -46.97 -9.86 -44.46
C ASN A 300 -48.19 -8.95 -44.18
N GLY A 301 -49.32 -9.55 -43.76
CA GLY A 301 -50.52 -8.83 -43.35
C GLY A 301 -50.52 -8.35 -41.89
N GLN A 302 -49.88 -9.11 -40.99
CA GLN A 302 -49.74 -8.84 -39.55
C GLN A 302 -48.65 -7.81 -39.29
N GLU A 303 -47.47 -8.00 -39.87
CA GLU A 303 -46.37 -7.03 -39.88
C GLU A 303 -46.82 -5.62 -40.32
N LYS A 304 -47.70 -5.56 -41.33
CA LYS A 304 -48.25 -4.31 -41.85
C LYS A 304 -49.29 -3.65 -40.91
N GLU A 305 -49.78 -4.36 -39.91
CA GLU A 305 -50.54 -3.79 -38.79
C GLU A 305 -49.61 -3.35 -37.63
N ASP A 306 -48.46 -4.01 -37.44
CA ASP A 306 -47.47 -3.71 -36.40
C ASP A 306 -46.53 -2.54 -36.76
N GLY A 307 -46.08 -2.49 -38.01
CA GLY A 307 -45.27 -1.41 -38.59
C GLY A 307 -43.91 -1.83 -39.17
N THR A 308 -43.65 -3.13 -39.34
CA THR A 308 -42.37 -3.69 -39.80
C THR A 308 -42.31 -3.91 -41.33
N ASP A 309 -41.14 -4.33 -41.86
CA ASP A 309 -40.87 -4.54 -43.30
C ASP A 309 -40.87 -6.06 -43.70
N PRO A 310 -41.88 -6.56 -44.45
CA PRO A 310 -42.03 -7.97 -44.88
C PRO A 310 -40.99 -8.55 -45.86
N LEU A 311 -39.77 -8.06 -45.77
CA LEU A 311 -38.59 -8.42 -46.57
C LEU A 311 -37.30 -8.36 -45.71
N ASP A 312 -37.37 -8.09 -44.41
CA ASP A 312 -36.24 -8.01 -43.48
C ASP A 312 -36.49 -8.97 -42.30
N PRO A 313 -35.87 -10.18 -42.30
CA PRO A 313 -36.15 -11.25 -41.31
C PRO A 313 -35.83 -10.89 -39.85
N CYS A 314 -35.29 -9.70 -39.61
CA CYS A 314 -34.94 -9.15 -38.30
C CYS A 314 -35.75 -7.90 -37.91
N ASP A 315 -36.70 -7.44 -38.74
CA ASP A 315 -37.71 -6.43 -38.36
C ASP A 315 -39.06 -7.12 -38.15
N PHE A 316 -39.28 -7.69 -36.96
CA PHE A 316 -40.53 -8.40 -36.64
C PHE A 316 -40.95 -8.20 -35.18
N VAL A 317 -42.12 -8.75 -34.82
CA VAL A 317 -42.65 -8.74 -33.44
C VAL A 317 -42.77 -10.18 -32.95
N LEU A 318 -41.89 -10.61 -32.04
CA LEU A 318 -41.80 -12.00 -31.57
C LEU A 318 -43.13 -12.56 -31.02
N GLU A 319 -43.95 -11.73 -30.34
CA GLU A 319 -45.26 -12.17 -29.82
C GLU A 319 -46.33 -12.41 -30.90
N HIS A 320 -46.05 -12.06 -32.17
CA HIS A 320 -46.98 -12.14 -33.29
C HIS A 320 -46.65 -13.22 -34.35
N GLN A 321 -45.61 -14.03 -34.15
CA GLN A 321 -45.31 -15.16 -35.05
C GLN A 321 -46.50 -16.14 -35.14
N ASP A 322 -47.27 -16.06 -36.22
CA ASP A 322 -48.56 -16.74 -36.39
C ASP A 322 -48.48 -18.04 -37.23
N CYS A 323 -47.32 -18.31 -37.84
CA CYS A 323 -47.04 -19.56 -38.57
C CYS A 323 -45.84 -20.35 -38.01
N SER A 324 -44.76 -20.56 -38.76
CA SER A 324 -43.60 -21.36 -38.35
C SER A 324 -42.36 -20.94 -39.13
N PRO A 325 -41.34 -20.33 -38.47
CA PRO A 325 -40.19 -19.75 -39.15
C PRO A 325 -39.47 -20.71 -40.10
N SER A 326 -38.89 -20.16 -41.17
CA SER A 326 -38.09 -20.86 -42.17
C SER A 326 -36.84 -21.54 -41.59
N ASP A 327 -36.28 -22.53 -42.27
CA ASP A 327 -35.00 -23.12 -41.84
C ASP A 327 -33.83 -22.17 -42.13
N GLU A 328 -34.03 -21.18 -43.00
CA GLU A 328 -33.17 -20.05 -43.30
C GLU A 328 -33.02 -19.12 -42.08
N TRP A 329 -34.11 -18.47 -41.64
CA TRP A 329 -34.19 -17.59 -40.46
C TRP A 329 -33.58 -18.22 -39.19
N LYS A 330 -33.81 -19.52 -38.95
CA LYS A 330 -33.23 -20.26 -37.80
C LYS A 330 -31.69 -20.35 -37.79
N LYS A 331 -31.00 -19.88 -38.83
CA LYS A 331 -29.53 -19.81 -38.94
C LYS A 331 -29.03 -18.39 -39.14
N GLU A 332 -29.91 -17.40 -39.03
CA GLU A 332 -29.55 -16.00 -38.95
C GLU A 332 -29.43 -15.61 -37.45
N ASP A 333 -28.95 -14.41 -37.22
CA ASP A 333 -28.37 -13.87 -35.98
C ASP A 333 -28.72 -12.38 -36.06
N CYS A 334 -29.87 -12.01 -35.47
CA CYS A 334 -30.62 -10.82 -35.88
C CYS A 334 -30.25 -9.54 -35.12
N ASP A 335 -30.01 -9.61 -33.82
CA ASP A 335 -29.49 -8.49 -33.03
C ASP A 335 -27.96 -8.34 -33.13
N GLY A 336 -27.28 -9.43 -33.50
CA GLY A 336 -25.85 -9.53 -33.70
C GLY A 336 -25.05 -10.10 -32.53
N ASP A 337 -25.64 -10.83 -31.58
CA ASP A 337 -24.94 -11.39 -30.40
C ASP A 337 -23.97 -12.54 -30.75
N GLY A 338 -24.26 -13.35 -31.76
CA GLY A 338 -23.47 -14.53 -32.16
C GLY A 338 -24.03 -15.89 -31.75
N VAL A 339 -25.23 -15.96 -31.19
CA VAL A 339 -26.14 -17.12 -31.19
C VAL A 339 -27.08 -16.98 -32.41
N SER A 340 -27.59 -18.10 -32.94
CA SER A 340 -28.59 -18.06 -34.00
C SER A 340 -30.04 -18.09 -33.49
N ASN A 341 -30.95 -17.41 -34.18
CA ASN A 341 -32.40 -17.30 -33.87
C ASN A 341 -33.10 -18.65 -33.63
N GLY A 342 -32.53 -19.75 -34.14
CA GLY A 342 -33.02 -21.12 -33.93
C GLY A 342 -32.55 -21.76 -32.62
N GLN A 343 -31.34 -21.42 -32.15
CA GLN A 343 -30.73 -21.92 -30.90
C GLN A 343 -31.31 -21.19 -29.69
N GLU A 344 -31.39 -19.86 -29.75
CA GLU A 344 -32.09 -19.02 -28.77
C GLU A 344 -33.51 -19.50 -28.46
N LYS A 345 -34.23 -19.94 -29.51
CA LYS A 345 -35.59 -20.48 -29.40
C LYS A 345 -35.67 -21.87 -28.76
N GLU A 346 -34.55 -22.60 -28.65
CA GLU A 346 -34.43 -23.80 -27.81
C GLU A 346 -34.06 -23.46 -26.35
N ASP A 347 -33.30 -22.38 -26.12
CA ASP A 347 -32.87 -21.92 -24.80
C ASP A 347 -33.94 -21.12 -24.03
N GLY A 348 -34.66 -20.26 -24.75
CA GLY A 348 -35.80 -19.47 -24.25
C GLY A 348 -35.61 -17.94 -24.28
N THR A 349 -34.64 -17.43 -25.05
CA THR A 349 -34.29 -15.99 -25.16
C THR A 349 -34.99 -15.29 -26.35
N ASP A 350 -34.82 -13.98 -26.50
CA ASP A 350 -35.45 -13.12 -27.52
C ASP A 350 -34.46 -12.69 -28.66
N PRO A 351 -34.59 -13.22 -29.90
CA PRO A 351 -33.70 -12.96 -31.06
C PRO A 351 -33.64 -11.52 -31.62
N LEU A 352 -34.02 -10.54 -30.81
CA LEU A 352 -34.04 -9.11 -31.10
C LEU A 352 -33.44 -8.27 -29.94
N ASP A 353 -33.06 -8.89 -28.82
CA ASP A 353 -32.43 -8.23 -27.68
C ASP A 353 -30.99 -8.76 -27.47
N PRO A 354 -29.95 -8.02 -27.90
CA PRO A 354 -28.54 -8.49 -27.92
C PRO A 354 -27.93 -8.80 -26.54
N CYS A 355 -28.72 -8.64 -25.47
CA CYS A 355 -28.37 -8.86 -24.08
C CYS A 355 -29.23 -9.96 -23.40
N ASP A 356 -30.15 -10.61 -24.12
CA ASP A 356 -30.84 -11.82 -23.68
C ASP A 356 -30.29 -13.01 -24.48
N PHE A 357 -29.18 -13.60 -24.05
CA PHE A 357 -28.54 -14.72 -24.75
C PHE A 357 -27.89 -15.72 -23.77
N VAL A 358 -27.37 -16.84 -24.29
CA VAL A 358 -26.61 -17.84 -23.51
C VAL A 358 -25.18 -17.91 -24.03
N LEU A 359 -24.22 -17.38 -23.25
CA LEU A 359 -22.81 -17.25 -23.68
C LEU A 359 -22.18 -18.58 -24.12
N GLU A 360 -22.52 -19.71 -23.49
CA GLU A 360 -21.98 -21.03 -23.88
C GLU A 360 -22.52 -21.58 -25.21
N HIS A 361 -23.52 -20.93 -25.82
CA HIS A 361 -24.22 -21.38 -27.03
C HIS A 361 -23.95 -20.54 -28.28
N GLN A 362 -23.06 -19.52 -28.24
CA GLN A 362 -22.69 -18.73 -29.42
C GLN A 362 -22.12 -19.62 -30.55
N ASP A 363 -22.92 -19.85 -31.59
CA ASP A 363 -22.63 -20.79 -32.69
C ASP A 363 -22.21 -20.12 -34.01
N CYS A 364 -22.40 -18.80 -34.14
CA CYS A 364 -21.90 -17.97 -35.23
C CYS A 364 -20.72 -17.08 -34.81
N SER A 365 -20.81 -15.75 -34.93
CA SER A 365 -19.68 -14.85 -34.67
C SER A 365 -20.17 -13.42 -34.40
N PRO A 366 -20.09 -12.92 -33.15
CA PRO A 366 -20.73 -11.67 -32.74
C PRO A 366 -20.45 -10.49 -33.68
N SER A 367 -21.45 -9.64 -33.86
CA SER A 367 -21.41 -8.46 -34.73
C SER A 367 -20.47 -7.37 -34.23
N ASP A 368 -20.14 -6.41 -35.09
CA ASP A 368 -19.41 -5.19 -34.67
C ASP A 368 -20.35 -4.13 -34.04
N LYS A 369 -21.62 -4.46 -33.80
CA LYS A 369 -22.58 -3.69 -32.99
C LYS A 369 -22.51 -4.18 -31.54
N TRP A 370 -22.83 -5.45 -31.30
CA TRP A 370 -22.78 -6.13 -30.00
C TRP A 370 -21.45 -5.92 -29.25
N LYS A 371 -20.30 -6.02 -29.95
CA LYS A 371 -18.95 -5.75 -29.38
C LYS A 371 -18.70 -4.28 -28.93
N LYS A 372 -19.72 -3.43 -28.90
CA LYS A 372 -19.69 -2.03 -28.37
C LYS A 372 -20.96 -1.68 -27.60
N GLU A 373 -21.82 -2.68 -27.41
CA GLU A 373 -22.86 -2.62 -26.41
C GLU A 373 -22.25 -3.14 -25.09
N ASP A 374 -22.95 -2.86 -24.01
CA ASP A 374 -22.63 -3.12 -22.61
C ASP A 374 -23.97 -3.65 -22.07
N CYS A 375 -24.02 -4.92 -21.66
CA CYS A 375 -25.27 -5.66 -21.54
C CYS A 375 -25.77 -5.82 -20.10
N ASP A 376 -24.89 -6.01 -19.12
CA ASP A 376 -25.26 -6.04 -17.71
C ASP A 376 -25.20 -4.65 -17.02
N GLY A 377 -24.50 -3.69 -17.65
CA GLY A 377 -24.39 -2.30 -17.25
C GLY A 377 -23.16 -1.94 -16.42
N ASP A 378 -22.06 -2.70 -16.45
CA ASP A 378 -20.83 -2.43 -15.69
C ASP A 378 -20.01 -1.24 -16.25
N GLY A 379 -20.08 -0.98 -17.55
CA GLY A 379 -19.31 0.05 -18.26
C GLY A 379 -18.12 -0.44 -19.09
N VAL A 380 -17.82 -1.73 -19.14
CA VAL A 380 -16.97 -2.39 -20.14
C VAL A 380 -17.87 -2.87 -21.29
N SER A 381 -17.40 -2.84 -22.54
CA SER A 381 -18.17 -3.39 -23.66
C SER A 381 -17.93 -4.88 -23.89
N ASN A 382 -18.97 -5.60 -24.34
CA ASN A 382 -18.97 -7.05 -24.61
C ASN A 382 -17.82 -7.54 -25.54
N GLY A 383 -17.20 -6.62 -26.28
CA GLY A 383 -16.03 -6.88 -27.12
C GLY A 383 -14.69 -6.84 -26.39
N GLN A 384 -14.57 -6.04 -25.33
CA GLN A 384 -13.38 -5.86 -24.49
C GLN A 384 -13.31 -6.97 -23.44
N GLU A 385 -14.40 -7.23 -22.73
CA GLU A 385 -14.56 -8.39 -21.83
C GLU A 385 -14.12 -9.71 -22.47
N LYS A 386 -14.47 -9.91 -23.75
CA LYS A 386 -14.12 -11.11 -24.52
C LYS A 386 -12.63 -11.18 -24.91
N GLU A 387 -11.87 -10.09 -24.79
CA GLU A 387 -10.40 -10.10 -24.85
C GLU A 387 -9.77 -10.36 -23.47
N ASP A 388 -10.44 -9.97 -22.37
CA ASP A 388 -9.97 -10.13 -20.98
C ASP A 388 -10.27 -11.51 -20.39
N GLY A 389 -11.49 -12.03 -20.61
CA GLY A 389 -11.94 -13.37 -20.22
C GLY A 389 -13.19 -13.43 -19.35
N THR A 390 -13.94 -12.34 -19.21
CA THR A 390 -15.12 -12.20 -18.33
C THR A 390 -16.46 -12.49 -19.05
N ASP A 391 -17.58 -12.49 -18.33
CA ASP A 391 -18.94 -12.82 -18.82
C ASP A 391 -19.85 -11.56 -19.00
N PRO A 392 -20.19 -11.14 -20.25
CA PRO A 392 -20.99 -9.94 -20.59
C PRO A 392 -22.47 -9.93 -20.15
N LEU A 393 -22.81 -10.70 -19.13
CA LEU A 393 -24.13 -10.86 -18.53
C LEU A 393 -24.06 -10.85 -16.99
N ASP A 394 -22.87 -10.77 -16.39
CA ASP A 394 -22.66 -10.69 -14.94
C ASP A 394 -21.88 -9.42 -14.59
N SER A 395 -22.62 -8.41 -14.15
CA SER A 395 -22.13 -7.06 -13.81
C SER A 395 -21.09 -6.98 -12.67
N CYS A 396 -20.67 -8.13 -12.14
CA CYS A 396 -19.60 -8.28 -11.14
C CYS A 396 -18.43 -9.17 -11.62
N ASP A 397 -18.42 -9.63 -12.88
CA ASP A 397 -17.25 -10.24 -13.54
C ASP A 397 -16.72 -9.27 -14.60
N PHE A 398 -15.84 -8.34 -14.22
CA PHE A 398 -15.30 -7.34 -15.14
C PHE A 398 -13.85 -6.95 -14.77
N VAL A 399 -13.23 -6.09 -15.59
CA VAL A 399 -11.89 -5.53 -15.32
C VAL A 399 -11.99 -4.01 -15.18
N LEU A 400 -11.88 -3.51 -13.95
CA LEU A 400 -12.10 -2.09 -13.63
C LEU A 400 -11.22 -1.12 -14.46
N GLU A 401 -9.97 -1.49 -14.78
CA GLU A 401 -9.08 -0.65 -15.61
C GLU A 401 -9.47 -0.58 -17.11
N HIS A 402 -10.46 -1.37 -17.55
CA HIS A 402 -10.90 -1.48 -18.94
C HIS A 402 -12.29 -0.90 -19.23
N GLN A 403 -12.98 -0.29 -18.26
CA GLN A 403 -14.25 0.41 -18.50
C GLN A 403 -14.13 1.46 -19.62
N ASP A 404 -14.75 1.18 -20.77
CA ASP A 404 -14.62 1.97 -22.00
C ASP A 404 -15.88 2.77 -22.36
N CYS A 405 -16.97 2.61 -21.60
CA CYS A 405 -18.17 3.44 -21.66
C CYS A 405 -18.59 4.02 -20.28
N GLU A 406 -19.88 4.14 -19.97
CA GLU A 406 -20.40 4.85 -18.78
C GLU A 406 -21.33 3.93 -17.98
N PRO A 407 -20.92 3.45 -16.78
CA PRO A 407 -21.65 2.43 -16.01
C PRO A 407 -23.11 2.80 -15.72
N SER A 408 -23.97 1.79 -15.65
CA SER A 408 -25.42 1.93 -15.51
C SER A 408 -25.87 2.42 -14.13
N ASP A 409 -27.08 2.98 -14.06
CA ASP A 409 -27.76 3.31 -12.79
C ASP A 409 -28.04 2.07 -11.90
N LYS A 410 -27.93 0.86 -12.46
CA LYS A 410 -28.08 -0.45 -11.78
C LYS A 410 -26.78 -0.83 -11.07
N TRP A 411 -25.69 -1.05 -11.83
CA TRP A 411 -24.34 -1.38 -11.32
C TRP A 411 -23.90 -0.42 -10.19
N LYS A 412 -24.15 0.89 -10.39
CA LYS A 412 -23.92 1.96 -9.40
C LYS A 412 -24.69 1.85 -8.06
N LYS A 413 -25.48 0.82 -7.84
CA LYS A 413 -26.25 0.52 -6.60
C LYS A 413 -26.20 -0.98 -6.26
N GLU A 414 -25.40 -1.72 -7.00
CA GLU A 414 -24.99 -3.06 -6.63
C GLU A 414 -23.72 -2.95 -5.77
N ASP A 415 -23.29 -4.11 -5.29
CA ASP A 415 -22.40 -4.39 -4.18
C ASP A 415 -21.87 -5.77 -4.56
N CYS A 416 -20.70 -5.78 -5.19
CA CYS A 416 -20.30 -6.89 -6.08
C CYS A 416 -19.50 -7.98 -5.37
N ASP A 417 -18.65 -7.61 -4.42
CA ASP A 417 -17.88 -8.53 -3.58
C ASP A 417 -18.58 -8.85 -2.24
N GLY A 418 -19.54 -8.03 -1.81
CA GLY A 418 -20.30 -8.17 -0.58
C GLY A 418 -19.81 -7.33 0.60
N ASP A 419 -18.90 -6.38 0.42
CA ASP A 419 -18.38 -5.52 1.50
C ASP A 419 -19.46 -4.66 2.19
N GLY A 420 -20.57 -4.38 1.50
CA GLY A 420 -21.69 -3.56 1.96
C GLY A 420 -21.59 -2.05 1.66
N VAL A 421 -20.63 -1.60 0.87
CA VAL A 421 -20.61 -0.27 0.22
C VAL A 421 -21.38 -0.39 -1.12
N THR A 422 -21.20 0.50 -2.08
CA THR A 422 -21.75 0.35 -3.44
C THR A 422 -20.74 0.82 -4.49
N ASN A 423 -20.77 0.23 -5.67
CA ASN A 423 -19.81 0.50 -6.76
C ASN A 423 -19.76 1.99 -7.23
N GLU A 424 -20.73 2.83 -6.82
CA GLU A 424 -20.70 4.29 -7.02
C GLU A 424 -20.07 5.04 -5.84
N ASP A 425 -20.32 4.63 -4.59
CA ASP A 425 -19.75 5.22 -3.38
C ASP A 425 -18.24 4.91 -3.28
N GLU A 426 -17.84 3.65 -3.46
CA GLU A 426 -16.44 3.20 -3.52
C GLU A 426 -15.61 3.98 -4.54
N LYS A 427 -16.22 4.29 -5.69
CA LYS A 427 -15.60 5.02 -6.78
C LYS A 427 -15.48 6.52 -6.52
N GLU A 428 -16.28 7.08 -5.60
CA GLU A 428 -16.02 8.40 -5.02
C GLU A 428 -14.95 8.32 -3.91
N ASP A 429 -14.85 7.20 -3.20
CA ASP A 429 -13.92 6.97 -2.09
C ASP A 429 -12.49 6.59 -2.54
N GLY A 430 -12.33 5.94 -3.69
CA GLY A 430 -11.07 5.52 -4.29
C GLY A 430 -10.67 4.05 -4.07
N THR A 431 -11.64 3.16 -3.82
CA THR A 431 -11.45 1.71 -3.63
C THR A 431 -11.89 0.88 -4.85
N ASP A 432 -11.69 -0.44 -4.85
CA ASP A 432 -11.96 -1.36 -5.98
C ASP A 432 -13.20 -2.27 -5.74
N PRO A 433 -14.34 -2.09 -6.46
CA PRO A 433 -15.61 -2.84 -6.30
C PRO A 433 -15.62 -4.35 -6.61
N LEU A 434 -14.45 -4.99 -6.54
CA LEU A 434 -14.20 -6.41 -6.78
C LEU A 434 -13.21 -7.00 -5.77
N ASP A 435 -12.69 -6.21 -4.82
CA ASP A 435 -11.82 -6.67 -3.74
C ASP A 435 -12.48 -6.36 -2.38
N PRO A 436 -13.12 -7.36 -1.73
CA PRO A 436 -13.87 -7.14 -0.48
C PRO A 436 -13.01 -6.68 0.71
N CYS A 437 -11.71 -6.55 0.53
CA CYS A 437 -10.77 -6.06 1.53
C CYS A 437 -10.27 -4.63 1.25
N ASP A 438 -10.56 -4.05 0.08
CA ASP A 438 -10.34 -2.62 -0.20
C ASP A 438 -11.66 -1.86 -0.05
N TYR A 439 -12.01 -1.49 1.20
CA TYR A 439 -13.24 -0.74 1.48
C TYR A 439 -13.09 0.23 2.66
N LYS A 440 -14.09 1.10 2.84
CA LYS A 440 -14.14 2.04 3.98
C LYS A 440 -15.29 1.73 4.93
N PRO A 441 -15.01 1.42 6.22
CA PRO A 441 -16.04 1.03 7.17
C PRO A 441 -17.02 2.17 7.52
N GLU A 442 -16.69 3.44 7.28
CA GLU A 442 -17.67 4.54 7.38
C GLU A 442 -18.67 4.63 6.20
N SER A 443 -18.36 4.01 5.05
CA SER A 443 -19.16 4.05 3.82
C SER A 443 -20.10 2.86 3.66
N VAL A 444 -19.98 1.83 4.51
CA VAL A 444 -20.87 0.65 4.52
C VAL A 444 -22.32 1.09 4.80
N THR A 445 -23.21 0.91 3.81
CA THR A 445 -24.64 1.25 3.92
C THR A 445 -25.60 0.08 3.66
N LEU A 446 -25.09 -1.01 3.09
CA LEU A 446 -25.79 -2.27 2.83
C LEU A 446 -25.39 -3.34 3.87
N PRO A 447 -26.08 -4.49 3.92
CA PRO A 447 -25.70 -5.59 4.81
C PRO A 447 -24.64 -6.46 4.13
N GLN A 448 -23.45 -6.46 4.71
CA GLN A 448 -22.27 -7.21 4.26
C GLN A 448 -22.62 -8.71 4.05
N SER A 449 -22.10 -9.30 2.97
CA SER A 449 -22.49 -10.64 2.51
C SER A 449 -21.42 -11.28 1.60
N GLY A 450 -21.84 -11.89 0.48
CA GLY A 450 -20.97 -12.28 -0.63
C GLY A 450 -19.71 -13.07 -0.27
N ASP A 451 -18.63 -12.67 -0.93
CA ASP A 451 -17.30 -13.22 -0.75
C ASP A 451 -16.57 -12.53 0.42
N TYR A 452 -16.93 -11.27 0.77
CA TYR A 452 -16.50 -10.55 1.98
C TYR A 452 -16.58 -11.42 3.24
N LEU A 453 -17.71 -12.07 3.52
CA LEU A 453 -17.86 -12.91 4.71
C LEU A 453 -16.87 -14.11 4.72
N THR A 454 -16.37 -14.52 3.55
CA THR A 454 -15.40 -15.62 3.43
C THR A 454 -13.96 -15.17 3.21
N ALA A 455 -13.72 -13.86 3.14
CA ALA A 455 -12.39 -13.26 3.10
C ALA A 455 -11.74 -13.28 4.49
N ASP A 456 -10.44 -12.96 4.48
CA ASP A 456 -9.49 -12.84 5.59
C ASP A 456 -8.66 -11.61 5.21
N CYS A 457 -9.13 -10.43 5.64
CA CYS A 457 -8.80 -9.15 4.97
C CYS A 457 -7.57 -8.44 5.51
N ASP A 458 -7.26 -8.58 6.79
CA ASP A 458 -5.98 -8.18 7.37
C ASP A 458 -4.91 -9.29 7.26
N GLY A 459 -5.34 -10.54 7.03
CA GLY A 459 -4.50 -11.69 6.85
C GLY A 459 -4.09 -12.39 8.15
N ASP A 460 -4.85 -12.27 9.24
CA ASP A 460 -4.61 -12.97 10.51
C ASP A 460 -4.90 -14.48 10.46
N GLY A 461 -5.80 -14.93 9.57
CA GLY A 461 -6.22 -16.32 9.45
C GLY A 461 -7.61 -16.66 10.03
N VAL A 462 -8.33 -15.69 10.57
CA VAL A 462 -9.79 -15.72 10.81
C VAL A 462 -10.49 -15.20 9.53
N THR A 463 -11.76 -15.53 9.37
CA THR A 463 -12.58 -14.97 8.28
C THR A 463 -13.58 -13.95 8.80
N ASN A 464 -13.89 -12.92 8.03
CA ASN A 464 -14.79 -11.82 8.42
C ASN A 464 -16.14 -12.32 9.00
N GLU A 465 -16.72 -13.45 8.52
CA GLU A 465 -17.94 -14.04 9.11
C GLU A 465 -17.74 -14.45 10.59
N ASP A 466 -16.60 -15.03 10.96
CA ASP A 466 -16.31 -15.49 12.33
C ASP A 466 -15.90 -14.32 13.24
N GLU A 467 -15.21 -13.32 12.70
CA GLU A 467 -14.96 -12.04 13.39
C GLU A 467 -16.24 -11.30 13.77
N GLU A 468 -17.21 -11.20 12.87
CA GLU A 468 -18.56 -10.67 13.14
C GLU A 468 -19.23 -11.36 14.35
N LYS A 469 -18.89 -12.62 14.64
CA LYS A 469 -19.45 -13.40 15.76
C LYS A 469 -18.72 -13.14 17.07
N ASP A 470 -17.40 -13.02 17.02
CA ASP A 470 -16.56 -12.86 18.21
C ASP A 470 -16.43 -11.38 18.64
N GLY A 471 -16.56 -10.45 17.69
CA GLY A 471 -16.62 -9.00 17.90
C GLY A 471 -15.29 -8.28 17.72
N THR A 472 -14.48 -8.76 16.77
CA THR A 472 -13.17 -8.22 16.38
C THR A 472 -13.30 -7.25 15.18
N ASP A 473 -12.21 -6.90 14.48
CA ASP A 473 -12.19 -5.82 13.48
C ASP A 473 -11.41 -6.25 12.20
N PRO A 474 -12.10 -6.62 11.09
CA PRO A 474 -11.51 -7.23 9.89
C PRO A 474 -10.52 -6.40 9.05
N GLN A 475 -9.89 -5.38 9.65
CA GLN A 475 -8.86 -4.52 9.07
C GLN A 475 -7.67 -4.32 10.04
N ASP A 476 -7.68 -4.95 11.22
CA ASP A 476 -6.64 -4.84 12.23
C ASP A 476 -6.08 -6.24 12.55
N PRO A 477 -4.92 -6.63 11.99
CA PRO A 477 -4.36 -7.98 12.08
C PRO A 477 -3.99 -8.43 13.52
N CYS A 478 -4.11 -7.55 14.51
CA CYS A 478 -3.91 -7.83 15.92
C CYS A 478 -5.22 -7.77 16.75
N SER A 479 -6.36 -7.55 16.08
CA SER A 479 -7.71 -7.63 16.63
C SER A 479 -8.32 -8.96 16.22
N PHE A 480 -7.96 -10.07 16.88
CA PHE A 480 -8.48 -11.40 16.52
C PHE A 480 -8.73 -12.30 17.74
N VAL A 481 -9.18 -13.53 17.48
CA VAL A 481 -9.29 -14.59 18.50
C VAL A 481 -8.54 -15.83 18.01
N LEU A 482 -7.41 -16.16 18.65
CA LEU A 482 -6.54 -17.30 18.26
C LEU A 482 -7.29 -18.65 18.13
N GLY A 483 -8.38 -18.83 18.89
CA GLY A 483 -9.25 -20.02 18.80
C GLY A 483 -10.15 -20.11 17.56
N SER A 484 -10.22 -19.02 16.77
CA SER A 484 -11.07 -18.86 15.59
C SER A 484 -10.27 -18.78 14.27
N GLN A 485 -8.93 -18.78 14.32
CA GLN A 485 -8.09 -18.93 13.11
C GLN A 485 -8.40 -20.28 12.44
N THR A 486 -8.93 -20.24 11.21
CA THR A 486 -9.33 -21.44 10.45
C THR A 486 -8.81 -21.50 9.01
N VAL A 487 -8.24 -20.41 8.49
CA VAL A 487 -7.42 -20.42 7.27
C VAL A 487 -5.93 -20.28 7.61
N ASP A 488 -5.04 -20.32 6.62
CA ASP A 488 -3.58 -20.23 6.84
C ASP A 488 -3.16 -18.73 6.81
N PRO A 489 -2.63 -18.14 7.91
CA PRO A 489 -2.37 -16.70 8.01
C PRO A 489 -1.37 -16.16 6.98
N SER A 490 -1.47 -14.86 6.68
CA SER A 490 -0.64 -14.17 5.70
C SER A 490 0.84 -14.09 6.09
N SER A 491 1.74 -14.00 5.11
CA SER A 491 3.17 -13.78 5.37
C SER A 491 3.50 -12.39 5.92
N THR A 492 2.52 -11.49 5.97
CA THR A 492 2.64 -10.18 6.65
C THR A 492 2.40 -10.38 8.13
N TRP A 493 1.23 -10.95 8.50
CA TRP A 493 0.87 -11.28 9.89
C TRP A 493 1.93 -12.14 10.57
N ASN A 494 2.42 -13.20 9.91
CA ASN A 494 3.47 -14.08 10.45
C ASN A 494 4.80 -13.35 10.77
N ALA A 495 5.05 -12.18 10.15
CA ALA A 495 6.25 -11.36 10.38
C ALA A 495 5.97 -10.07 11.18
N SER A 496 4.72 -9.91 11.65
CA SER A 496 4.35 -8.91 12.65
C SER A 496 4.62 -9.43 14.06
N ASP A 497 4.51 -8.50 14.99
CA ASP A 497 4.48 -8.64 16.45
C ASP A 497 3.19 -7.91 16.87
N CYS A 498 2.27 -8.60 17.54
CA CYS A 498 0.91 -8.10 17.76
C CYS A 498 0.60 -7.61 19.18
N ASP A 499 1.36 -8.02 20.18
CA ASP A 499 1.26 -7.49 21.55
C ASP A 499 2.48 -6.64 21.97
N GLY A 500 3.54 -6.66 21.17
CA GLY A 500 4.69 -5.76 21.27
C GLY A 500 5.82 -6.29 22.13
N ASP A 501 5.99 -7.61 22.27
CA ASP A 501 7.04 -8.24 23.09
C ASP A 501 8.41 -8.37 22.38
N GLY A 502 8.46 -8.16 21.07
CA GLY A 502 9.65 -8.29 20.23
C GLY A 502 9.89 -9.69 19.62
N VAL A 503 8.98 -10.65 19.79
CA VAL A 503 8.92 -11.93 19.09
C VAL A 503 8.01 -11.79 17.86
N THR A 504 8.10 -12.69 16.87
CA THR A 504 7.16 -12.68 15.73
C THR A 504 6.04 -13.69 15.89
N ASN A 505 4.86 -13.36 15.36
CA ASN A 505 3.69 -14.23 15.37
C ASN A 505 3.95 -15.63 14.73
N GLU A 506 4.99 -15.81 13.89
CA GLU A 506 5.44 -17.13 13.40
C GLU A 506 6.35 -17.87 14.40
N ASP A 507 7.32 -17.19 15.02
CA ASP A 507 8.24 -17.78 16.00
C ASP A 507 7.46 -18.27 17.25
N GLU A 508 6.57 -17.44 17.75
CA GLU A 508 5.61 -17.77 18.81
C GLU A 508 4.78 -19.03 18.52
N LYS A 509 4.33 -19.17 17.27
CA LYS A 509 3.52 -20.29 16.80
C LYS A 509 4.34 -21.57 16.66
N GLU A 510 5.67 -21.49 16.53
CA GLU A 510 6.58 -22.63 16.66
C GLU A 510 6.86 -23.00 18.14
N ASP A 511 7.02 -22.02 19.03
CA ASP A 511 7.30 -22.24 20.47
C ASP A 511 6.06 -22.66 21.29
N GLY A 512 4.88 -22.15 20.91
CA GLY A 512 3.57 -22.50 21.47
C GLY A 512 2.99 -21.49 22.46
N THR A 513 3.26 -20.20 22.24
CA THR A 513 2.77 -19.03 23.00
C THR A 513 1.48 -18.44 22.41
N ASP A 514 1.01 -17.26 22.85
CA ASP A 514 -0.26 -16.63 22.45
C ASP A 514 0.00 -15.18 21.99
N PRO A 515 -0.02 -14.87 20.65
CA PRO A 515 0.36 -13.57 20.07
C PRO A 515 -0.51 -12.33 20.37
N LEU A 516 -1.16 -12.34 21.54
CA LEU A 516 -2.06 -11.33 22.08
C LEU A 516 -1.92 -11.21 23.62
N ASP A 517 -0.93 -11.88 24.24
CA ASP A 517 -0.63 -11.86 25.67
C ASP A 517 0.88 -11.60 25.87
N PRO A 518 1.31 -10.33 26.02
CA PRO A 518 2.73 -9.91 26.01
C PRO A 518 3.57 -10.42 27.20
N CYS A 519 2.99 -11.31 28.01
CA CYS A 519 3.59 -11.99 29.15
C CYS A 519 3.62 -13.53 29.02
N ASP A 520 3.10 -14.13 27.94
CA ASP A 520 3.30 -15.56 27.61
C ASP A 520 4.19 -15.67 26.37
N TYR A 521 5.50 -15.42 26.51
CA TYR A 521 6.46 -15.41 25.39
C TYR A 521 7.75 -16.22 25.67
N ASN A 522 8.62 -16.34 24.66
CA ASN A 522 9.94 -16.98 24.80
C ASN A 522 11.12 -15.98 24.66
N PRO A 523 11.84 -15.65 25.75
CA PRO A 523 13.00 -14.74 25.70
C PRO A 523 14.17 -15.19 24.80
N ASP A 524 14.29 -16.48 24.46
CA ASP A 524 15.32 -16.97 23.49
C ASP A 524 14.94 -16.62 22.03
N SER A 525 13.70 -16.16 21.77
CA SER A 525 13.11 -15.94 20.44
C SER A 525 12.83 -14.45 20.09
N ILE A 526 13.14 -13.50 20.98
CA ILE A 526 13.04 -12.06 20.68
C ILE A 526 14.01 -11.72 19.52
N THR A 527 13.47 -11.14 18.44
CA THR A 527 14.24 -10.73 17.25
C THR A 527 13.96 -9.31 16.75
N LEU A 528 12.85 -8.71 17.20
CA LEU A 528 12.50 -7.31 16.99
C LEU A 528 12.86 -6.48 18.25
N THR A 529 12.54 -5.19 18.24
CA THR A 529 12.63 -4.34 19.42
C THR A 529 11.25 -4.34 20.11
N PRO A 530 11.15 -4.68 21.42
CA PRO A 530 9.89 -4.60 22.15
C PRO A 530 9.29 -3.19 22.15
N SER A 531 7.99 -3.11 22.39
CA SER A 531 7.22 -1.87 22.42
C SER A 531 7.33 -1.11 23.74
N ALA A 532 7.09 0.20 23.71
CA ALA A 532 7.06 1.03 24.92
C ALA A 532 5.88 0.71 25.87
N ASP A 533 4.82 0.07 25.36
CA ASP A 533 3.73 -0.45 26.20
C ASP A 533 4.16 -1.77 26.89
N TRP A 534 4.91 -2.65 26.20
CA TRP A 534 5.54 -3.84 26.80
C TRP A 534 6.61 -3.46 27.85
N GLU A 535 7.47 -2.49 27.57
CA GLU A 535 8.49 -1.99 28.52
C GLU A 535 7.87 -1.46 29.82
N ALA A 536 6.60 -1.05 29.79
CA ALA A 536 5.83 -0.52 30.92
C ALA A 536 4.91 -1.54 31.60
N LEU A 537 4.88 -2.80 31.16
CA LEU A 537 4.27 -3.92 31.87
C LEU A 537 5.19 -4.44 32.99
N ASP A 538 4.62 -5.30 33.84
CA ASP A 538 5.23 -5.97 35.01
C ASP A 538 4.69 -7.41 34.93
N CYS A 539 5.33 -8.23 34.08
CA CYS A 539 4.73 -9.47 33.58
C CYS A 539 4.70 -10.62 34.60
N ASP A 540 5.46 -10.53 35.68
CA ASP A 540 5.48 -11.54 36.75
C ASP A 540 4.93 -11.05 38.11
N ASP A 541 4.40 -9.81 38.16
CA ASP A 541 3.81 -9.13 39.33
C ASP A 541 4.86 -8.79 40.45
N ASP A 542 6.16 -8.70 40.14
CA ASP A 542 7.28 -8.32 41.03
C ASP A 542 7.35 -6.81 41.37
N GLY A 543 6.88 -5.95 40.46
CA GLY A 543 6.88 -4.50 40.64
C GLY A 543 8.05 -3.76 39.96
N ASN A 544 9.00 -4.48 39.37
CA ASN A 544 9.92 -3.96 38.36
C ASN A 544 9.21 -4.00 36.99
N PRO A 545 9.18 -2.91 36.19
CA PRO A 545 8.63 -2.99 34.86
C PRO A 545 9.63 -3.62 33.87
N ASN A 546 9.12 -4.36 32.87
CA ASN A 546 9.88 -5.17 31.91
C ASN A 546 11.10 -4.45 31.31
N GLY A 547 11.00 -3.14 31.02
CA GLY A 547 12.10 -2.34 30.46
C GLY A 547 13.29 -2.09 31.42
N THR A 548 13.14 -2.35 32.71
CA THR A 548 14.23 -2.30 33.72
C THR A 548 14.46 -3.65 34.42
N ASP A 549 13.88 -4.72 33.92
CA ASP A 549 13.83 -6.06 34.52
C ASP A 549 14.85 -7.04 33.88
N PRO A 550 15.78 -7.65 34.65
CA PRO A 550 16.71 -8.65 34.14
C PRO A 550 16.21 -10.10 33.99
N ASP A 551 15.01 -10.48 34.47
CA ASP A 551 14.39 -11.81 34.30
C ASP A 551 12.81 -11.72 34.12
N PRO A 552 12.21 -11.00 33.14
CA PRO A 552 10.83 -10.43 33.20
C PRO A 552 9.61 -11.37 33.26
N LEU A 553 9.84 -12.66 33.42
CA LEU A 553 8.82 -13.70 33.56
C LEU A 553 8.98 -14.50 34.88
N VAL A 554 10.01 -14.22 35.69
CA VAL A 554 10.40 -15.06 36.84
C VAL A 554 11.06 -14.26 37.99
N ALA A 555 10.22 -13.64 38.82
CA ALA A 555 10.58 -12.77 39.94
C ALA A 555 11.74 -13.32 40.79
N THR A 556 12.89 -12.64 40.71
CA THR A 556 14.18 -13.23 41.11
C THR A 556 14.91 -12.40 42.17
N ALA A 557 15.49 -13.13 43.14
CA ALA A 557 16.44 -12.60 44.10
C ALA A 557 17.76 -13.39 44.03
N ARG A 558 18.91 -12.70 44.09
CA ARG A 558 20.24 -13.26 43.83
C ARG A 558 21.17 -13.08 45.05
N ASP A 559 22.06 -14.05 45.27
CA ASP A 559 22.85 -14.19 46.53
C ASP A 559 23.93 -13.08 46.72
N ASP A 560 23.68 -12.11 47.61
CA ASP A 560 24.63 -11.04 48.00
C ASP A 560 25.92 -11.52 48.70
N SER A 561 26.95 -10.65 48.73
CA SER A 561 28.08 -10.84 49.66
C SER A 561 28.69 -9.55 50.20
N GLY A 562 29.31 -9.62 51.39
CA GLY A 562 29.99 -8.50 52.03
C GLY A 562 31.05 -8.92 53.06
N SER A 563 31.76 -7.96 53.64
CA SER A 563 32.83 -8.22 54.62
C SER A 563 32.98 -7.06 55.60
N THR A 564 33.11 -7.35 56.89
CA THR A 564 33.29 -6.35 57.96
C THR A 564 33.97 -6.95 59.20
N PRO A 565 34.74 -6.20 60.00
CA PRO A 565 35.14 -6.63 61.35
C PRO A 565 33.92 -6.91 62.25
N ALA A 566 34.13 -7.58 63.39
CA ALA A 566 33.04 -7.72 64.37
C ALA A 566 32.79 -6.38 65.07
N LEU A 567 31.54 -6.11 65.46
CA LEU A 567 31.04 -4.83 66.01
C LEU A 567 31.01 -3.65 65.02
N THR A 568 31.67 -3.73 63.86
CA THR A 568 31.58 -2.71 62.80
C THR A 568 30.32 -2.92 61.95
N GLU A 569 29.50 -1.89 61.82
CA GLU A 569 28.30 -1.91 60.98
C GLU A 569 28.68 -1.96 59.49
N LEU A 570 27.95 -2.78 58.75
CA LEU A 570 28.04 -2.94 57.29
C LEU A 570 26.67 -2.60 56.67
N ALA A 571 26.67 -1.86 55.58
CA ALA A 571 25.50 -1.67 54.72
C ALA A 571 25.74 -2.34 53.37
N ILE A 572 24.71 -2.97 52.82
CA ILE A 572 24.68 -3.59 51.49
C ILE A 572 23.34 -3.20 50.86
N ASN A 573 23.34 -2.75 49.60
CA ASN A 573 22.10 -2.67 48.84
C ASN A 573 21.77 -4.08 48.33
N ILE A 574 20.71 -4.69 48.87
CA ILE A 574 20.32 -6.06 48.52
C ILE A 574 19.27 -6.11 47.39
N LEU A 575 18.99 -4.95 46.77
CA LEU A 575 18.14 -4.81 45.60
C LEU A 575 18.93 -4.33 44.37
N GLU A 576 20.28 -4.34 44.43
CA GLU A 576 21.15 -3.93 43.30
C GLU A 576 21.33 -5.04 42.25
N ASN A 577 20.91 -6.26 42.59
CA ASN A 577 21.09 -7.48 41.82
C ASN A 577 19.89 -8.45 41.94
N ASP A 578 18.83 -8.02 42.61
CA ASP A 578 17.50 -8.64 42.57
C ASP A 578 16.69 -7.91 41.49
N ASP A 579 15.51 -8.42 41.14
CA ASP A 579 14.59 -7.70 40.26
C ASP A 579 13.85 -6.56 40.97
N TYR A 580 13.34 -6.84 42.17
CA TYR A 580 12.55 -5.90 42.97
C TYR A 580 13.18 -4.52 43.16
N LEU A 581 12.59 -3.50 42.56
CA LEU A 581 12.94 -2.10 42.80
C LEU A 581 12.65 -1.65 44.26
N PRO A 582 13.36 -0.65 44.81
CA PRO A 582 13.03 -0.05 46.12
C PRO A 582 11.79 0.86 46.05
N ASN A 583 11.11 1.12 47.17
CA ASN A 583 9.86 1.93 47.20
C ASN A 583 10.09 3.43 46.91
N ASN A 584 11.33 3.91 46.84
CA ASN A 584 11.65 5.30 46.47
C ASN A 584 11.94 5.48 44.97
N ASP A 585 11.98 4.40 44.19
CA ASP A 585 12.23 4.49 42.76
C ASP A 585 11.04 5.14 42.02
N GLY A 586 11.30 5.72 40.86
CA GLY A 586 10.28 6.28 39.99
C GLY A 586 9.51 5.22 39.21
N ASN A 587 10.15 4.08 38.93
CA ASN A 587 9.63 3.03 38.05
C ASN A 587 8.88 1.92 38.80
N ASN A 588 9.03 1.81 40.12
CA ASN A 588 8.40 0.76 40.93
C ASN A 588 6.87 0.82 40.85
N LEU A 589 6.25 -0.17 40.20
CA LEU A 589 4.81 -0.26 40.02
C LEU A 589 4.09 -0.90 41.23
N GLY A 590 4.85 -1.59 42.08
CA GLY A 590 4.37 -2.38 43.21
C GLY A 590 4.46 -1.69 44.58
N VAL A 591 4.66 -2.52 45.61
CA VAL A 591 5.03 -2.09 46.97
C VAL A 591 6.00 -3.12 47.57
N THR A 592 7.29 -2.79 47.60
CA THR A 592 8.35 -3.73 47.97
C THR A 592 8.41 -3.97 49.49
N SER A 593 8.50 -5.23 49.92
CA SER A 593 8.52 -5.62 51.33
C SER A 593 9.70 -6.55 51.66
N LEU A 594 10.70 -6.02 52.38
CA LEU A 594 11.88 -6.78 52.83
C LEU A 594 11.69 -7.42 54.22
N SER A 595 12.04 -8.70 54.34
CA SER A 595 11.86 -9.53 55.55
C SER A 595 13.02 -10.51 55.76
N ARG A 596 13.40 -10.81 57.02
CA ARG A 596 14.39 -11.87 57.33
C ARG A 596 13.68 -13.18 57.66
N ILE A 597 13.78 -14.15 56.74
CA ILE A 597 13.23 -15.51 56.94
C ILE A 597 14.22 -16.53 57.52
N GLY A 598 15.53 -16.29 57.44
CA GLY A 598 16.52 -17.30 57.85
C GLY A 598 17.94 -16.80 58.13
N GLY A 599 18.93 -17.60 57.77
CA GLY A 599 20.36 -17.35 58.02
C GLY A 599 20.85 -17.69 59.43
N ASN A 600 22.17 -17.87 59.60
CA ASN A 600 22.79 -18.19 60.89
C ASN A 600 23.18 -16.95 61.74
N ALA A 601 23.11 -15.74 61.18
CA ALA A 601 23.53 -14.48 61.80
C ALA A 601 22.85 -14.21 63.15
N LEU A 602 23.65 -13.92 64.17
CA LEU A 602 23.29 -13.60 65.56
C LEU A 602 23.35 -12.09 65.87
N GLY A 603 24.00 -11.30 65.00
CA GLY A 603 24.04 -9.85 65.06
C GLY A 603 22.70 -9.17 64.76
N THR A 604 22.70 -7.85 64.78
CA THR A 604 21.50 -7.05 64.49
C THR A 604 21.38 -6.84 62.99
N VAL A 605 20.23 -7.18 62.42
CA VAL A 605 19.87 -6.96 61.01
C VAL A 605 18.72 -5.95 60.96
N THR A 606 18.80 -4.99 60.05
CA THR A 606 17.70 -4.10 59.67
C THR A 606 17.64 -3.96 58.15
N PHE A 607 16.45 -3.76 57.59
CA PHE A 607 16.22 -3.48 56.18
C PHE A 607 15.51 -2.14 56.05
N ASP A 608 15.81 -1.41 54.98
CA ASP A 608 15.06 -0.25 54.55
C ASP A 608 14.51 -0.48 53.13
N ALA A 609 13.23 -0.86 53.05
CA ALA A 609 12.57 -1.09 51.77
C ALA A 609 12.32 0.21 50.97
N GLU A 610 12.53 1.39 51.58
CA GLU A 610 12.57 2.66 50.85
C GLU A 610 13.88 2.84 50.07
N THR A 611 14.94 2.06 50.32
CA THR A 611 16.26 2.27 49.68
C THR A 611 16.98 0.98 49.23
N GLY A 612 16.40 -0.20 49.46
CA GLY A 612 17.05 -1.50 49.23
C GLY A 612 18.17 -1.85 50.22
N LEU A 613 18.53 -0.93 51.11
CA LEU A 613 19.65 -1.10 52.03
C LEU A 613 19.33 -2.05 53.19
N MET A 614 20.14 -3.11 53.31
CA MET A 614 20.24 -3.95 54.49
C MET A 614 21.46 -3.52 55.32
N THR A 615 21.27 -3.29 56.62
CA THR A 615 22.36 -3.02 57.56
C THR A 615 22.56 -4.15 58.55
N TYR A 616 23.83 -4.50 58.79
CA TYR A 616 24.22 -5.55 59.72
C TYR A 616 25.33 -5.12 60.68
N THR A 617 25.13 -5.34 61.97
CA THR A 617 26.20 -5.26 62.99
C THR A 617 26.51 -6.66 63.55
N PRO A 618 27.67 -7.28 63.22
CA PRO A 618 28.05 -8.58 63.76
C PRO A 618 28.39 -8.53 65.24
N VAL A 619 28.14 -9.62 65.97
CA VAL A 619 28.57 -9.77 67.37
C VAL A 619 29.91 -10.52 67.46
N VAL A 620 30.73 -10.22 68.47
CA VAL A 620 32.11 -10.77 68.58
C VAL A 620 32.18 -12.30 68.50
N SER A 621 31.14 -13.03 68.92
CA SER A 621 31.07 -14.49 68.78
C SER A 621 31.03 -15.01 67.33
N GLU A 622 30.97 -14.12 66.35
CA GLU A 622 30.99 -14.40 64.90
C GLU A 622 32.33 -14.05 64.25
N SER A 623 33.26 -13.41 64.96
CA SER A 623 34.58 -13.06 64.42
C SER A 623 35.33 -14.30 63.90
N ASN A 624 35.98 -14.15 62.74
CA ASN A 624 36.60 -15.24 61.98
C ASN A 624 35.60 -16.31 61.49
N THR A 625 34.36 -15.93 61.19
CA THR A 625 33.35 -16.83 60.59
C THR A 625 32.62 -16.16 59.42
N THR A 626 32.13 -16.97 58.49
CA THR A 626 31.11 -16.54 57.52
C THR A 626 29.74 -16.66 58.16
N VAL A 627 29.00 -15.55 58.24
CA VAL A 627 27.59 -15.56 58.63
C VAL A 627 26.70 -15.42 57.40
N THR A 628 25.46 -15.87 57.52
CA THR A 628 24.43 -15.78 56.50
C THR A 628 23.17 -15.12 57.04
N ILE A 629 22.55 -14.31 56.20
CA ILE A 629 21.19 -13.78 56.37
C ILE A 629 20.40 -14.29 55.16
N ILE A 630 19.27 -14.94 55.39
CA ILE A 630 18.35 -15.27 54.29
C ILE A 630 17.18 -14.30 54.42
N TYR A 631 16.96 -13.51 53.37
CA TYR A 631 15.83 -12.58 53.28
C TYR A 631 14.77 -13.11 52.32
N GLU A 632 13.63 -12.44 52.36
CA GLU A 632 12.47 -12.62 51.51
C GLU A 632 12.07 -11.20 51.10
N VAL A 633 11.96 -10.99 49.80
CA VAL A 633 11.51 -9.75 49.17
C VAL A 633 10.19 -10.07 48.47
N CYS A 634 9.24 -9.14 48.46
CA CYS A 634 7.92 -9.34 47.88
C CYS A 634 7.32 -8.04 47.33
N ASN A 635 6.56 -8.15 46.24
CA ASN A 635 5.53 -7.18 45.87
C ASN A 635 4.27 -7.45 46.70
N VAL A 636 3.82 -6.49 47.52
CA VAL A 636 2.59 -6.65 48.31
C VAL A 636 1.38 -5.91 47.72
N LEU A 637 1.48 -5.46 46.45
CA LEU A 637 0.35 -4.95 45.67
C LEU A 637 -0.58 -6.07 45.14
N PRO A 638 -0.09 -7.16 44.51
CA PRO A 638 -0.94 -8.27 44.03
C PRO A 638 -1.48 -9.18 45.15
N ASP A 639 -2.54 -9.95 44.85
CA ASP A 639 -3.16 -10.94 45.74
C ASP A 639 -3.32 -12.30 45.01
N PRO A 640 -2.42 -13.28 45.24
CA PRO A 640 -1.37 -13.29 46.25
C PRO A 640 -0.16 -12.41 45.90
N SER A 641 0.55 -11.97 46.93
CA SER A 641 1.85 -11.29 46.81
C SER A 641 2.90 -12.20 46.16
N VAL A 642 3.63 -11.66 45.17
CA VAL A 642 4.80 -12.28 44.54
C VAL A 642 6.01 -12.08 45.46
N CYS A 643 6.88 -13.10 45.56
CA CYS A 643 8.01 -13.08 46.48
C CYS A 643 9.18 -13.97 46.03
N ALA A 644 10.41 -13.46 46.15
CA ALA A 644 11.66 -14.19 46.00
C ALA A 644 12.47 -14.23 47.31
N SER A 645 13.57 -15.00 47.34
CA SER A 645 14.42 -15.13 48.53
C SER A 645 15.87 -15.52 48.23
N ALA A 646 16.83 -14.71 48.68
CA ALA A 646 18.27 -14.96 48.53
C ALA A 646 19.04 -14.93 49.86
N THR A 647 20.34 -15.22 49.79
CA THR A 647 21.26 -15.36 50.93
C THR A 647 22.42 -14.38 50.86
N VAL A 648 22.47 -13.44 51.81
CA VAL A 648 23.63 -12.58 52.04
C VAL A 648 24.73 -13.35 52.77
N TYR A 649 25.93 -13.46 52.19
CA TYR A 649 27.11 -14.03 52.84
C TYR A 649 28.04 -12.92 53.36
N ILE A 650 28.14 -12.77 54.68
CA ILE A 650 29.01 -11.77 55.31
C ILE A 650 30.23 -12.47 55.92
N GLN A 651 31.43 -12.10 55.45
CA GLN A 651 32.68 -12.50 56.10
C GLN A 651 32.93 -11.59 57.31
N VAL A 652 32.87 -12.15 58.51
CA VAL A 652 33.16 -11.40 59.75
C VAL A 652 34.64 -11.57 60.07
N GLY A 653 35.39 -10.48 59.94
CA GLY A 653 36.84 -10.46 60.11
C GLY A 653 37.31 -10.81 61.52
N ALA A 654 38.62 -11.00 61.65
CA ALA A 654 39.29 -10.78 62.93
C ALA A 654 39.23 -9.29 63.26
N ASN A 655 38.94 -8.95 64.51
CA ASN A 655 39.26 -7.61 65.01
C ASN A 655 40.78 -7.46 65.09
N THR A 656 41.32 -6.29 64.75
CA THR A 656 42.77 -6.03 64.77
C THR A 656 43.12 -5.18 65.98
N ILE A 657 43.97 -5.71 66.87
CA ILE A 657 44.66 -4.91 67.87
C ILE A 657 46.02 -4.53 67.29
N ASP A 658 46.38 -3.25 67.44
CA ASP A 658 47.73 -2.73 67.18
C ASP A 658 48.23 -2.15 68.50
N ALA A 659 49.26 -2.78 69.09
CA ALA A 659 49.86 -2.35 70.34
C ALA A 659 51.24 -1.72 70.07
N VAL A 660 51.47 -0.49 70.53
CA VAL A 660 52.58 0.35 70.06
C VAL A 660 53.55 0.69 71.20
N ASP A 661 54.86 0.46 70.99
CA ASP A 661 55.92 0.67 71.99
C ASP A 661 55.89 2.07 72.66
N ASP A 662 55.91 2.10 74.00
CA ASP A 662 55.89 3.31 74.84
C ASP A 662 57.30 3.79 75.24
N SER A 663 57.43 5.09 75.55
CA SER A 663 58.63 5.61 76.23
C SER A 663 58.34 6.67 77.31
N PHE A 664 58.99 6.54 78.46
CA PHE A 664 58.87 7.44 79.61
C PHE A 664 60.22 7.64 80.35
N THR A 665 60.29 8.60 81.27
CA THR A 665 61.48 8.83 82.13
C THR A 665 61.07 8.96 83.61
N ALA A 666 61.99 8.64 84.55
CA ALA A 666 61.68 8.70 85.98
C ALA A 666 62.90 8.92 86.92
N ASP A 667 62.65 9.51 88.10
CA ASP A 667 63.64 9.60 89.19
C ASP A 667 63.74 8.27 89.97
N GLY A 668 64.96 7.72 90.02
CA GLY A 668 65.27 6.50 90.75
C GLY A 668 65.35 6.67 92.27
N GLU A 669 65.63 7.88 92.80
CA GLU A 669 65.83 8.07 94.25
C GLU A 669 64.50 8.08 95.03
N THR A 670 63.44 8.70 94.49
CA THR A 670 62.12 8.76 95.15
C THR A 670 61.14 7.69 94.70
N GLY A 671 61.09 7.38 93.39
CA GLY A 671 60.16 6.42 92.77
C GLY A 671 58.66 6.76 92.89
N GLY A 672 57.82 6.11 92.09
CA GLY A 672 56.39 6.41 92.06
C GLY A 672 55.71 5.99 90.75
N VAL A 673 54.44 6.38 90.60
CA VAL A 673 53.76 6.37 89.30
C VAL A 673 54.29 7.55 88.49
N ILE A 674 54.65 7.32 87.24
CA ILE A 674 55.16 8.35 86.33
C ILE A 674 53.97 9.24 85.93
N PRO A 675 54.04 10.58 86.12
CA PRO A 675 52.97 11.48 85.72
C PRO A 675 52.60 11.31 84.24
N ASP A 676 51.30 11.35 83.95
CA ASP A 676 50.72 11.31 82.60
C ASP A 676 51.12 10.10 81.73
N SER A 677 51.75 9.07 82.32
CA SER A 677 51.94 7.77 81.68
C SER A 677 50.63 6.98 81.61
N ASN A 678 50.27 6.54 80.40
CA ASN A 678 49.23 5.56 80.12
C ASN A 678 49.66 4.81 78.87
N VAL A 679 49.90 3.50 78.99
CA VAL A 679 50.33 2.67 77.85
C VAL A 679 49.29 2.61 76.72
N LEU A 680 48.01 2.73 77.08
CA LEU A 680 46.90 2.64 76.14
C LEU A 680 46.63 3.95 75.38
N SER A 681 47.63 4.82 75.19
CA SER A 681 47.41 6.18 74.65
C SER A 681 47.56 6.27 73.11
N ASN A 682 48.22 5.27 72.54
CA ASN A 682 48.69 5.16 71.16
C ASN A 682 48.30 3.82 70.51
N ASP A 683 47.62 2.95 71.26
CA ASP A 683 47.10 1.66 70.80
C ASP A 683 45.71 1.80 70.15
N THR A 684 45.38 0.90 69.24
CA THR A 684 44.07 0.89 68.57
C THR A 684 43.39 -0.48 68.56
N LEU A 685 42.06 -0.46 68.42
CA LEU A 685 41.22 -1.62 68.11
C LEU A 685 40.43 -1.30 66.85
N ASN A 686 40.63 -2.09 65.79
CA ASN A 686 40.09 -1.83 64.44
C ASN A 686 40.46 -0.44 63.88
N GLY A 687 41.57 0.15 64.32
CA GLY A 687 42.02 1.50 63.95
C GLY A 687 41.43 2.64 64.79
N GLU A 688 40.44 2.36 65.64
CA GLU A 688 39.84 3.33 66.57
C GLU A 688 40.57 3.37 67.92
N THR A 689 40.48 4.50 68.63
CA THR A 689 41.14 4.68 69.94
C THR A 689 40.57 3.75 71.01
N LEU A 690 41.46 3.05 71.71
CA LEU A 690 41.13 1.95 72.62
C LEU A 690 40.56 2.40 73.98
N ASP A 691 39.46 1.77 74.45
CA ASP A 691 38.93 1.93 75.82
C ASP A 691 39.26 0.69 76.70
N LEU A 692 39.60 0.96 77.96
CA LEU A 692 39.81 -0.04 79.03
C LEU A 692 38.61 -0.96 79.29
N SER A 693 37.40 -0.66 78.78
CA SER A 693 36.25 -1.58 78.84
C SER A 693 36.32 -2.74 77.85
N ASP A 694 37.00 -2.56 76.72
CA ASP A 694 36.91 -3.46 75.56
C ASP A 694 38.14 -4.35 75.39
N VAL A 695 39.17 -4.14 76.22
CA VAL A 695 40.40 -4.94 76.26
C VAL A 695 40.78 -5.43 77.66
N ILE A 696 41.66 -6.43 77.71
CA ILE A 696 42.31 -6.96 78.90
C ILE A 696 43.80 -6.65 78.79
N LEU A 697 44.21 -5.54 79.40
CA LEU A 697 45.62 -5.21 79.57
C LEU A 697 46.27 -6.15 80.59
N THR A 698 47.37 -6.79 80.19
CA THR A 698 48.21 -7.61 81.08
C THR A 698 49.69 -7.25 80.95
N SER A 699 50.43 -7.38 82.05
CA SER A 699 51.89 -7.22 82.07
C SER A 699 52.50 -8.14 83.12
N THR A 700 53.81 -8.36 83.05
CA THR A 700 54.56 -9.05 84.12
C THR A 700 55.47 -8.05 84.82
N PRO A 701 55.13 -7.59 86.04
CA PRO A 701 55.97 -6.67 86.81
C PRO A 701 57.41 -7.18 86.97
N THR A 702 58.37 -6.30 86.72
CA THR A 702 59.80 -6.59 86.91
C THR A 702 60.23 -6.23 88.33
N ASP A 703 61.51 -6.44 88.68
CA ASP A 703 62.06 -5.97 89.97
C ASP A 703 62.12 -4.43 90.08
N VAL A 704 61.75 -3.69 89.02
CA VAL A 704 61.89 -2.22 88.90
C VAL A 704 60.62 -1.53 88.39
N LEU A 705 59.92 -2.09 87.40
CA LEU A 705 58.76 -1.50 86.74
C LEU A 705 57.46 -2.30 87.00
N THR A 706 56.34 -1.61 87.03
CA THR A 706 54.99 -2.17 87.12
C THR A 706 54.03 -1.30 86.32
N ILE A 707 53.26 -1.89 85.41
CA ILE A 707 52.10 -1.24 84.79
C ILE A 707 50.88 -1.52 85.67
N ASN A 708 50.12 -0.49 86.00
CA ASN A 708 48.92 -0.57 86.83
C ASN A 708 47.70 -1.01 86.00
N PRO A 709 46.61 -1.52 86.63
CA PRO A 709 45.38 -1.91 85.91
C PRO A 709 44.59 -0.76 85.26
N ASP A 710 45.08 0.48 85.35
CA ASP A 710 44.54 1.68 84.70
C ASP A 710 45.47 2.20 83.59
N GLY A 711 46.42 1.38 83.14
CA GLY A 711 47.41 1.70 82.10
C GLY A 711 48.62 2.49 82.60
N SER A 712 48.61 3.03 83.82
CA SER A 712 49.70 3.92 84.29
C SER A 712 50.97 3.18 84.70
N VAL A 713 52.14 3.75 84.37
CA VAL A 713 53.44 3.12 84.59
C VAL A 713 54.05 3.56 85.93
N LYS A 714 54.67 2.62 86.65
CA LYS A 714 55.26 2.85 87.97
C LYS A 714 56.68 2.28 88.08
N VAL A 715 57.60 3.08 88.61
CA VAL A 715 58.96 2.67 88.99
C VAL A 715 59.09 2.48 90.52
N GLU A 716 59.88 1.50 90.96
CA GLU A 716 60.16 1.27 92.39
C GLU A 716 61.23 2.23 92.95
N PRO A 717 61.07 2.74 94.21
CA PRO A 717 62.04 3.62 94.85
C PRO A 717 63.40 2.97 95.11
N GLY A 718 64.48 3.70 94.85
CA GLY A 718 65.86 3.22 94.98
C GLY A 718 66.36 2.43 93.76
N THR A 719 65.71 2.60 92.61
CA THR A 719 66.18 2.10 91.31
C THR A 719 67.46 2.82 90.91
N ALA A 720 68.40 2.10 90.30
CA ALA A 720 69.68 2.64 89.87
C ALA A 720 69.61 3.20 88.45
N ASP A 721 70.55 4.07 88.09
CA ASP A 721 70.62 4.71 86.77
C ASP A 721 70.74 3.68 85.62
N GLY A 722 69.89 3.84 84.60
CA GLY A 722 69.86 3.04 83.39
C GLY A 722 68.47 2.91 82.76
N THR A 723 68.43 2.34 81.57
CA THR A 723 67.20 2.00 80.85
C THR A 723 66.60 0.68 81.35
N TYR A 724 65.29 0.65 81.56
CA TYR A 724 64.52 -0.52 81.97
C TYR A 724 63.33 -0.70 81.03
N THR A 725 62.99 -1.95 80.71
CA THR A 725 61.80 -2.25 79.89
C THR A 725 60.79 -3.12 80.64
N ILE A 726 59.52 -3.03 80.24
CA ILE A 726 58.46 -3.96 80.64
C ILE A 726 57.49 -4.17 79.48
N ASP A 727 57.47 -5.41 78.99
CA ASP A 727 56.56 -5.88 77.95
C ASP A 727 55.12 -5.98 78.52
N TYR A 728 54.13 -5.56 77.74
CA TYR A 728 52.72 -5.78 78.02
C TYR A 728 52.02 -6.51 76.87
N THR A 729 50.79 -6.94 77.13
CA THR A 729 49.95 -7.66 76.17
C THR A 729 48.53 -7.17 76.35
N ILE A 730 47.97 -6.66 75.25
CA ILE A 730 46.56 -6.29 75.14
C ILE A 730 45.86 -7.45 74.46
N CYS A 731 44.85 -8.02 75.10
CA CYS A 731 43.94 -8.97 74.46
C CYS A 731 42.53 -8.37 74.37
N GLU A 732 41.77 -8.71 73.34
CA GLU A 732 40.37 -8.28 73.21
C GLU A 732 39.54 -8.86 74.37
N ALA A 733 38.77 -8.04 75.10
CA ALA A 733 38.04 -8.51 76.28
C ALA A 733 36.94 -9.52 75.95
N ALA A 734 36.43 -9.46 74.71
CA ALA A 734 35.46 -10.40 74.17
C ALA A 734 36.09 -11.59 73.42
N ASN A 735 37.37 -11.51 73.02
CA ASN A 735 38.10 -12.56 72.30
C ASN A 735 39.54 -12.69 72.81
N VAL A 736 39.72 -13.40 73.93
CA VAL A 736 41.00 -13.46 74.67
C VAL A 736 42.15 -14.20 73.97
N ASP A 737 41.93 -14.76 72.78
CA ASP A 737 42.98 -15.32 71.92
C ASP A 737 43.46 -14.32 70.84
N ASN A 738 42.75 -13.19 70.67
CA ASN A 738 43.17 -12.05 69.86
C ASN A 738 43.95 -11.06 70.74
N CYS A 739 45.27 -11.00 70.56
CA CYS A 739 46.16 -10.18 71.38
C CYS A 739 47.36 -9.65 70.58
N ASP A 740 47.86 -8.49 70.98
CA ASP A 740 49.14 -7.94 70.53
C ASP A 740 50.03 -7.48 71.71
N THR A 741 51.32 -7.24 71.45
CA THR A 741 52.35 -7.02 72.49
C THR A 741 53.30 -5.86 72.18
N ALA A 742 53.30 -4.85 73.06
CA ALA A 742 54.20 -3.71 73.03
C ALA A 742 55.11 -3.63 74.27
N THR A 743 56.13 -2.78 74.18
CA THR A 743 57.22 -2.63 75.15
C THR A 743 57.20 -1.23 75.74
N VAL A 744 57.06 -1.10 77.05
CA VAL A 744 57.36 0.16 77.73
C VAL A 744 58.85 0.28 77.98
N THR A 745 59.46 1.36 77.50
CA THR A 745 60.83 1.75 77.82
C THR A 745 60.84 2.90 78.84
N VAL A 746 61.48 2.70 79.99
CA VAL A 746 61.65 3.74 81.03
C VAL A 746 63.12 3.99 81.28
N GLU A 747 63.59 5.22 81.03
CA GLU A 747 64.93 5.64 81.46
C GLU A 747 64.91 6.23 82.87
N VAL A 748 65.83 5.76 83.72
CA VAL A 748 65.93 6.14 85.12
C VAL A 748 67.31 6.74 85.39
N SER A 749 67.36 7.83 86.17
CA SER A 749 68.62 8.42 86.66
C SER A 749 68.49 8.89 88.11
N SER A 750 69.61 9.09 88.81
CA SER A 750 69.64 9.55 90.21
C SER A 750 70.66 10.68 90.44
N GLY A 751 70.17 11.92 90.52
CA GLY A 751 71.07 13.06 90.76
C GLY A 751 70.54 14.47 90.49
N MET A 752 69.23 14.72 90.43
CA MET A 752 68.69 16.05 90.13
C MET A 752 68.98 17.09 91.23
N GLY A 753 70.01 17.90 91.00
CA GLY A 753 70.37 19.05 91.82
C GLY A 753 70.98 20.16 90.97
N ASN A 754 70.13 20.90 90.25
CA ASN A 754 70.51 21.83 89.17
C ASN A 754 71.27 21.12 88.05
N ILE A 755 70.56 20.29 87.28
CA ILE A 755 71.04 19.86 85.97
C ILE A 755 70.74 20.99 84.98
N ILE A 756 71.77 21.49 84.29
CA ILE A 756 71.60 22.05 82.94
C ILE A 756 71.64 20.85 82.01
N ASP A 757 70.62 20.76 81.17
CA ASP A 757 70.51 19.78 80.10
C ASP A 757 70.65 20.59 78.81
N ALA A 758 71.81 20.47 78.15
CA ALA A 758 72.08 21.15 76.89
C ALA A 758 71.82 20.19 75.74
N VAL A 759 70.89 20.51 74.85
CA VAL A 759 70.35 19.57 73.85
C VAL A 759 70.82 19.94 72.45
N ASP A 760 71.40 18.98 71.71
CA ASP A 760 71.87 19.19 70.33
C ASP A 760 70.76 19.81 69.45
N ASP A 761 71.03 21.00 68.90
CA ASP A 761 70.14 21.68 67.96
C ASP A 761 70.27 21.13 66.54
N SER A 762 69.16 21.14 65.79
CA SER A 762 69.17 20.97 64.33
C SER A 762 68.52 22.16 63.63
N PHE A 763 69.22 22.77 62.67
CA PHE A 763 68.68 23.81 61.79
C PHE A 763 69.04 23.52 60.32
N THR A 764 68.30 24.10 59.39
CA THR A 764 68.56 24.00 57.94
C THR A 764 68.77 25.39 57.35
N ALA A 765 69.76 25.56 56.46
CA ALA A 765 70.09 26.89 55.94
C ALA A 765 70.51 26.90 54.46
N ASN A 766 70.04 27.90 53.71
CA ASN A 766 70.44 28.13 52.32
C ASN A 766 71.87 28.68 52.24
N GLY A 767 72.79 27.91 51.67
CA GLY A 767 74.20 28.24 51.59
C GLY A 767 74.56 29.40 50.63
N GLU A 768 73.74 29.64 49.59
CA GLU A 768 74.03 30.66 48.58
C GLU A 768 73.84 32.10 49.11
N THR A 769 72.77 32.33 49.89
CA THR A 769 72.43 33.66 50.41
C THR A 769 73.02 33.95 51.79
N GLY A 770 73.00 32.96 52.69
CA GLY A 770 73.50 33.05 54.07
C GLY A 770 72.85 34.12 54.96
N GLY A 771 73.35 34.24 56.20
CA GLY A 771 72.83 35.16 57.22
C GLY A 771 72.41 34.47 58.50
N VAL A 772 71.58 35.15 59.32
CA VAL A 772 70.94 34.58 60.52
C VAL A 772 69.83 33.64 60.06
N ILE A 773 69.81 32.41 60.59
CA ILE A 773 68.75 31.44 60.31
C ILE A 773 67.46 31.90 61.02
N PRO A 774 66.33 32.09 60.31
CA PRO A 774 65.06 32.51 60.91
C PRO A 774 64.65 31.61 62.08
N ASP A 775 64.16 32.24 63.14
CA ASP A 775 63.66 31.61 64.38
C ASP A 775 64.63 30.63 65.09
N SER A 776 65.88 30.53 64.65
CA SER A 776 66.93 29.79 65.36
C SER A 776 67.26 30.44 66.70
N ASN A 777 67.28 29.62 67.75
CA ASN A 777 67.79 29.97 69.07
C ASN A 777 68.25 28.68 69.75
N VAL A 778 69.55 28.57 70.03
CA VAL A 778 70.14 27.37 70.67
C VAL A 778 69.59 27.09 72.06
N LEU A 779 68.97 28.09 72.71
CA LEU A 779 68.43 27.97 74.07
C LEU A 779 66.93 27.61 74.10
N SER A 780 66.39 27.04 73.01
CA SER A 780 64.93 26.85 72.86
C SER A 780 64.43 25.46 73.30
N ASN A 781 65.30 24.46 73.19
CA ASN A 781 65.15 23.08 73.66
C ASN A 781 65.83 22.85 75.03
N ASP A 782 66.88 23.61 75.37
CA ASP A 782 67.60 23.52 76.63
C ASP A 782 66.75 23.76 77.89
N THR A 783 67.10 23.10 78.99
CA THR A 783 66.42 23.30 80.29
C THR A 783 67.37 23.45 81.48
N LEU A 784 66.89 24.12 82.52
CA LEU A 784 67.52 24.14 83.85
C LEU A 784 66.55 23.51 84.86
N ASN A 785 66.78 22.23 85.19
CA ASN A 785 65.84 21.36 85.92
C ASN A 785 64.47 21.16 85.20
N GLY A 786 64.44 21.08 83.86
CA GLY A 786 63.19 20.86 83.10
C GLY A 786 62.29 22.09 82.91
N GLU A 787 62.70 23.26 83.41
CA GLU A 787 62.07 24.55 83.11
C GLU A 787 62.85 25.24 81.96
N THR A 788 62.13 25.94 81.07
CA THR A 788 62.70 26.59 79.87
C THR A 788 63.71 27.68 80.22
N LEU A 789 64.82 27.73 79.49
CA LEU A 789 66.04 28.43 79.88
C LEU A 789 66.13 29.89 79.33
N ASP A 790 66.48 30.86 80.18
CA ASP A 790 66.61 32.29 79.82
C ASP A 790 68.09 32.74 79.80
N LEU A 791 68.45 33.52 78.78
CA LEU A 791 69.79 34.12 78.57
C LEU A 791 70.38 34.85 79.80
N SER A 792 69.55 35.28 80.75
CA SER A 792 69.95 36.01 81.95
C SER A 792 70.34 35.13 83.14
N ASP A 793 69.98 33.86 83.15
CA ASP A 793 70.33 32.87 84.19
C ASP A 793 71.54 31.99 83.81
N VAL A 794 72.04 32.10 82.58
CA VAL A 794 73.17 31.31 82.05
C VAL A 794 74.31 32.14 81.46
N ILE A 795 75.40 31.46 81.11
CA ILE A 795 76.52 31.97 80.33
C ILE A 795 76.70 31.06 79.12
N LEU A 796 76.08 31.44 77.99
CA LEU A 796 76.30 30.79 76.70
C LEU A 796 77.68 31.17 76.14
N THR A 797 78.44 30.17 75.70
CA THR A 797 79.73 30.35 75.00
C THR A 797 79.87 29.38 73.84
N ALA A 798 80.30 29.88 72.68
CA ALA A 798 80.61 29.10 71.49
C ALA A 798 81.93 29.59 70.87
N THR A 799 82.57 28.76 70.06
CA THR A 799 83.72 29.17 69.24
C THR A 799 83.32 29.14 67.77
N PRO A 800 83.14 30.29 67.09
CA PRO A 800 82.77 30.34 65.68
C PRO A 800 83.69 29.50 64.80
N THR A 801 83.11 28.81 63.82
CA THR A 801 83.85 28.06 62.80
C THR A 801 84.12 28.97 61.59
N ASP A 802 84.73 28.43 60.52
CA ASP A 802 84.95 29.17 59.27
C ASP A 802 83.62 29.42 58.49
N VAL A 803 82.49 28.85 58.92
CA VAL A 803 81.18 28.94 58.23
C VAL A 803 79.95 29.13 59.13
N LEU A 804 80.01 28.77 60.42
CA LEU A 804 78.91 28.92 61.38
C LEU A 804 79.28 29.82 62.56
N THR A 805 78.32 30.62 63.02
CA THR A 805 78.44 31.48 64.21
C THR A 805 77.17 31.43 65.04
N ILE A 806 77.30 31.13 66.34
CA ILE A 806 76.23 31.35 67.34
C ILE A 806 76.38 32.77 67.88
N ASN A 807 75.29 33.53 67.87
CA ASN A 807 75.25 34.93 68.27
C ASN A 807 75.07 35.09 69.79
N PRO A 808 75.39 36.27 70.37
CA PRO A 808 75.22 36.52 71.81
C PRO A 808 73.77 36.55 72.33
N ASP A 809 72.78 36.39 71.44
CA ASP A 809 71.35 36.28 71.72
C ASP A 809 70.81 34.85 71.47
N GLY A 810 71.68 33.87 71.25
CA GLY A 810 71.34 32.47 71.00
C GLY A 810 71.07 32.13 69.53
N SER A 811 70.88 33.12 68.65
CA SER A 811 70.58 32.85 67.23
C SER A 811 71.76 32.30 66.44
N VAL A 812 71.51 31.43 65.45
CA VAL A 812 72.54 30.80 64.62
C VAL A 812 72.66 31.53 63.28
N SER A 813 73.89 31.65 62.77
CA SER A 813 74.18 32.27 61.47
C SER A 813 75.13 31.42 60.64
N VAL A 814 74.90 31.38 59.32
CA VAL A 814 75.78 30.75 58.31
C VAL A 814 76.38 31.81 57.38
N GLU A 815 77.65 31.65 57.02
CA GLU A 815 78.36 32.59 56.12
C GLU A 815 77.88 32.41 54.65
N PRO A 816 77.58 33.50 53.92
CA PRO A 816 77.15 33.43 52.51
C PRO A 816 78.17 32.77 51.58
N GLY A 817 77.71 31.87 50.71
CA GLY A 817 78.54 31.06 49.84
C GLY A 817 79.13 29.80 50.51
N THR A 818 78.52 29.35 51.62
CA THR A 818 78.81 28.03 52.19
C THR A 818 78.26 26.96 51.23
N ALA A 819 79.07 25.93 50.96
CA ALA A 819 78.71 24.86 50.03
C ALA A 819 77.85 23.78 50.73
N ASP A 820 77.25 22.89 49.95
CA ASP A 820 76.40 21.82 50.45
C ASP A 820 77.12 20.84 51.38
N GLY A 821 76.47 20.51 52.49
CA GLY A 821 76.91 19.55 53.48
C GLY A 821 76.40 19.87 54.89
N THR A 822 76.49 18.89 55.77
CA THR A 822 76.21 19.05 57.21
C THR A 822 77.40 19.73 57.90
N TYR A 823 77.16 20.82 58.63
CA TYR A 823 78.16 21.55 59.40
C TYR A 823 77.78 21.60 60.88
N THR A 824 78.75 21.51 61.78
CA THR A 824 78.51 21.57 63.22
C THR A 824 79.24 22.72 63.91
N ILE A 825 78.67 23.19 65.02
CA ILE A 825 79.33 24.10 65.96
C ILE A 825 78.92 23.79 67.40
N ASP A 826 79.89 23.30 68.17
CA ASP A 826 79.79 23.02 69.60
C ASP A 826 79.60 24.33 70.39
N TYR A 827 78.71 24.32 71.38
CA TYR A 827 78.58 25.37 72.39
C TYR A 827 78.64 24.81 73.82
N THR A 828 78.63 25.72 74.79
CA THR A 828 78.71 25.39 76.22
C THR A 828 77.87 26.39 76.98
N ILE A 829 76.96 25.89 77.81
CA ILE A 829 76.13 26.66 78.71
C ILE A 829 76.61 26.40 80.12
N CYS A 830 76.89 27.46 80.88
CA CYS A 830 77.17 27.37 82.32
C CYS A 830 76.09 28.11 83.12
N GLU A 831 75.69 27.57 84.28
CA GLU A 831 74.79 28.24 85.21
C GLU A 831 75.43 29.54 85.71
N ALA A 832 74.80 30.71 85.49
CA ALA A 832 75.42 32.00 85.85
C ALA A 832 75.61 32.15 87.38
N ALA A 833 74.79 31.46 88.17
CA ALA A 833 74.92 31.35 89.61
C ALA A 833 76.04 30.38 90.06
N ASN A 834 76.41 29.41 89.21
CA ASN A 834 77.30 28.30 89.54
C ASN A 834 78.12 27.85 88.31
N VAL A 835 79.14 28.64 87.94
CA VAL A 835 79.98 28.45 86.74
C VAL A 835 80.90 27.21 86.74
N GLY A 836 80.57 26.19 87.53
CA GLY A 836 81.10 24.83 87.44
C GLY A 836 80.03 23.76 87.14
N ASN A 837 78.76 24.17 87.08
CA ASN A 837 77.66 23.44 86.48
C ASN A 837 77.53 23.95 85.04
N CYS A 838 77.94 23.13 84.09
CA CYS A 838 77.93 23.46 82.66
C CYS A 838 77.70 22.19 81.86
N ASP A 839 77.03 22.32 80.72
CA ASP A 839 76.84 21.25 79.74
C ASP A 839 77.13 21.74 78.31
N THR A 840 77.26 20.81 77.37
CA THR A 840 77.76 21.07 76.00
C THR A 840 76.95 20.36 74.93
N ALA A 841 76.23 21.13 74.13
CA ALA A 841 75.50 20.68 72.95
C ALA A 841 76.16 21.14 71.64
N THR A 842 75.70 20.53 70.56
CA THR A 842 76.19 20.68 69.19
C THR A 842 75.06 21.23 68.33
N VAL A 843 75.22 22.44 67.77
CA VAL A 843 74.35 22.83 66.67
C VAL A 843 74.77 22.08 65.42
N THR A 844 73.85 21.34 64.83
CA THR A 844 73.98 20.75 63.50
C THR A 844 73.19 21.59 62.51
N VAL A 845 73.89 22.29 61.60
CA VAL A 845 73.26 22.99 60.48
C VAL A 845 73.46 22.17 59.22
N GLU A 846 72.38 21.63 58.67
CA GLU A 846 72.40 21.10 57.31
C GLU A 846 72.31 22.26 56.32
N VAL A 847 73.37 22.46 55.55
CA VAL A 847 73.41 23.44 54.47
C VAL A 847 73.21 22.71 53.16
N SER A 848 72.18 23.07 52.42
CA SER A 848 71.95 22.59 51.06
C SER A 848 71.68 23.76 50.12
N SER A 849 72.03 23.57 48.85
CA SER A 849 71.66 24.46 47.74
C SER A 849 70.22 24.24 47.28
N GLY A 850 69.59 23.14 47.72
CA GLY A 850 68.15 22.96 47.74
C GLY A 850 67.71 22.07 48.90
N MET A 851 66.64 22.47 49.59
CA MET A 851 65.63 21.47 49.96
C MET A 851 65.00 21.08 48.62
N GLY A 852 65.46 19.96 48.05
CA GLY A 852 64.97 19.49 46.76
C GLY A 852 63.50 19.13 46.88
N ASN A 853 62.72 19.48 45.86
CA ASN A 853 61.32 19.10 45.81
C ASN A 853 61.19 17.58 45.61
N ILE A 854 60.10 16.96 46.05
CA ILE A 854 59.80 15.56 45.71
C ILE A 854 58.83 15.57 44.53
N ILE A 855 59.16 14.86 43.44
CA ILE A 855 58.22 14.54 42.37
C ILE A 855 57.66 13.15 42.68
N ASP A 856 56.35 13.00 42.49
CA ASP A 856 55.60 11.75 42.58
C ASP A 856 54.78 11.66 41.28
N ALA A 857 55.11 10.70 40.40
CA ALA A 857 54.49 10.54 39.09
C ALA A 857 53.58 9.29 39.07
N VAL A 858 52.35 9.44 38.58
CA VAL A 858 51.25 8.48 38.75
C VAL A 858 50.71 8.06 37.37
N ASP A 859 50.51 6.75 37.16
CA ASP A 859 50.01 6.22 35.89
C ASP A 859 48.63 6.84 35.50
N ASP A 860 48.49 7.28 34.24
CA ASP A 860 47.26 7.85 33.67
C ASP A 860 46.42 6.81 32.92
N SER A 861 45.11 7.09 32.79
CA SER A 861 44.20 6.38 31.90
C SER A 861 43.28 7.32 31.14
N PHE A 862 43.22 7.21 29.80
CA PHE A 862 42.31 7.94 28.92
C PHE A 862 41.62 7.01 27.90
N THR A 863 40.56 7.48 27.26
CA THR A 863 39.93 6.84 26.09
C THR A 863 40.08 7.72 24.85
N ALA A 864 40.00 7.14 23.64
CA ALA A 864 40.06 7.91 22.39
C ALA A 864 39.35 7.23 21.22
N ASP A 865 38.77 8.03 20.31
CA ASP A 865 38.42 7.55 18.97
C ASP A 865 39.69 7.31 18.13
N GLY A 866 39.74 6.16 17.46
CA GLY A 866 40.81 5.76 16.57
C GLY A 866 40.64 6.24 15.12
N GLU A 867 39.42 6.54 14.67
CA GLU A 867 39.16 6.87 13.26
C GLU A 867 39.58 8.32 12.92
N THR A 868 39.10 9.30 13.69
CA THR A 868 39.42 10.72 13.50
C THR A 868 40.79 11.10 14.06
N GLY A 869 41.11 10.64 15.27
CA GLY A 869 42.35 10.91 16.02
C GLY A 869 42.61 12.40 16.31
N GLY A 870 43.75 12.68 16.95
CA GLY A 870 44.12 14.03 17.39
C GLY A 870 44.42 14.12 18.89
N VAL A 871 44.21 15.30 19.48
CA VAL A 871 44.39 15.53 20.93
C VAL A 871 43.18 15.01 21.67
N ILE A 872 43.38 14.19 22.70
CA ILE A 872 42.31 13.66 23.53
C ILE A 872 41.76 14.79 24.41
N PRO A 873 40.44 15.10 24.39
CA PRO A 873 39.84 16.15 25.22
C PRO A 873 40.15 15.97 26.70
N ASP A 874 40.44 17.08 27.39
CA ASP A 874 40.81 17.18 28.82
C ASP A 874 41.94 16.25 29.31
N SER A 875 42.64 15.54 28.42
CA SER A 875 43.83 14.78 28.77
C SER A 875 44.97 15.69 29.23
N ASN A 876 45.54 15.39 30.39
CA ASN A 876 46.74 16.05 30.91
C ASN A 876 47.46 15.10 31.87
N VAL A 877 48.64 14.61 31.45
CA VAL A 877 49.50 13.65 32.18
C VAL A 877 50.16 14.23 33.44
N LEU A 878 49.64 15.33 33.96
CA LEU A 878 50.16 16.09 35.11
C LEU A 878 49.04 16.46 36.08
N SER A 879 47.85 15.88 35.92
CA SER A 879 46.63 16.26 36.65
C SER A 879 46.47 15.51 37.99
N ASN A 880 47.07 14.33 38.06
CA ASN A 880 47.24 13.44 39.20
C ASN A 880 48.60 13.62 39.91
N ASP A 881 49.62 14.09 39.19
CA ASP A 881 51.00 14.23 39.67
C ASP A 881 51.21 15.37 40.67
N THR A 882 52.21 15.22 41.55
CA THR A 882 52.51 16.21 42.60
C THR A 882 53.96 16.63 42.70
N LEU A 883 54.17 17.86 43.19
CA LEU A 883 55.45 18.40 43.59
C LEU A 883 55.41 18.72 45.10
N ASN A 884 55.97 17.84 45.92
CA ASN A 884 55.83 17.78 47.38
C ASN A 884 54.40 17.50 47.90
N GLY A 885 53.55 16.84 47.12
CA GLY A 885 52.15 16.60 47.50
C GLY A 885 51.20 17.78 47.20
N GLU A 886 51.69 18.85 46.57
CA GLU A 886 50.88 19.91 45.97
C GLU A 886 50.76 19.70 44.45
N THR A 887 49.65 20.12 43.84
CA THR A 887 49.38 19.92 42.40
C THR A 887 50.41 20.61 41.50
N LEU A 888 50.83 19.91 40.45
CA LEU A 888 52.00 20.24 39.63
C LEU A 888 51.70 21.24 38.49
N ASP A 889 52.59 22.22 38.27
CA ASP A 889 52.51 23.20 37.17
C ASP A 889 53.64 22.99 36.13
N LEU A 890 53.29 22.99 34.84
CA LEU A 890 54.20 22.85 33.69
C LEU A 890 55.40 23.81 33.68
N SER A 891 55.34 24.92 34.40
CA SER A 891 56.42 25.92 34.49
C SER A 891 57.49 25.60 35.53
N ASP A 892 57.21 24.70 36.49
CA ASP A 892 58.15 24.23 37.51
C ASP A 892 58.81 22.87 37.16
N VAL A 893 58.40 22.23 36.05
CA VAL A 893 58.92 20.92 35.61
C VAL A 893 59.40 20.89 34.15
N ILE A 894 60.01 19.78 33.77
CA ILE A 894 60.40 19.40 32.42
C ILE A 894 59.77 18.03 32.14
N LEU A 895 58.61 18.02 31.48
CA LEU A 895 57.98 16.83 30.96
C LEU A 895 58.75 16.32 29.73
N THR A 896 59.05 15.01 29.70
CA THR A 896 59.64 14.32 28.55
C THR A 896 58.98 12.97 28.32
N SER A 897 58.80 12.61 27.05
CA SER A 897 58.25 11.32 26.62
C SER A 897 59.03 10.81 25.41
N THR A 898 58.84 9.54 25.05
CA THR A 898 59.26 9.02 23.74
C THR A 898 58.02 8.63 22.94
N PRO A 899 57.60 9.44 21.96
CA PRO A 899 56.44 9.13 21.11
C PRO A 899 56.53 7.73 20.50
N THR A 900 55.41 7.02 20.50
CA THR A 900 55.28 5.70 19.88
C THR A 900 54.84 5.85 18.42
N ASP A 901 54.57 4.74 17.72
CA ASP A 901 54.00 4.78 16.36
C ASP A 901 52.50 5.19 16.34
N VAL A 902 51.87 5.40 17.52
CA VAL A 902 50.42 5.66 17.68
C VAL A 902 50.06 6.72 18.71
N LEU A 903 50.87 6.93 19.77
CA LEU A 903 50.61 7.89 20.85
C LEU A 903 51.76 8.92 20.97
N THR A 904 51.38 10.17 21.22
CA THR A 904 52.29 11.29 21.51
C THR A 904 51.78 12.07 22.73
N ILE A 905 52.67 12.34 23.69
CA ILE A 905 52.42 13.33 24.75
C ILE A 905 52.99 14.67 24.29
N ASN A 906 52.18 15.72 24.34
CA ASN A 906 52.49 17.06 23.87
C ASN A 906 53.29 17.87 24.90
N PRO A 907 53.95 18.98 24.49
CA PRO A 907 54.70 19.86 25.39
C PRO A 907 53.86 20.61 26.44
N ASP A 908 52.54 20.46 26.42
CA ASP A 908 51.57 21.06 27.34
C ASP A 908 50.84 19.99 28.20
N GLY A 909 51.37 18.77 28.26
CA GLY A 909 50.81 17.67 29.06
C GLY A 909 49.69 16.89 28.37
N SER A 910 49.10 17.41 27.29
CA SER A 910 48.01 16.73 26.60
C SER A 910 48.46 15.48 25.83
N VAL A 911 47.58 14.48 25.74
CA VAL A 911 47.84 13.22 25.01
C VAL A 911 47.22 13.31 23.61
N SER A 912 47.82 12.63 22.64
CA SER A 912 47.31 12.56 21.27
C SER A 912 47.50 11.18 20.65
N VAL A 913 46.50 10.75 19.88
CA VAL A 913 46.48 9.50 19.10
C VAL A 913 46.58 9.81 17.61
N GLU A 914 47.33 9.00 16.85
CA GLU A 914 47.45 9.15 15.40
C GLU A 914 46.15 8.68 14.69
N PRO A 915 45.59 9.46 13.74
CA PRO A 915 44.38 9.09 13.00
C PRO A 915 44.47 7.75 12.26
N GLY A 916 43.41 6.95 12.32
CA GLY A 916 43.38 5.58 11.79
C GLY A 916 44.10 4.55 12.68
N THR A 917 44.19 4.80 13.99
CA THR A 917 44.60 3.80 14.97
C THR A 917 43.46 2.80 15.16
N ALA A 918 43.78 1.50 15.20
CA ALA A 918 42.77 0.44 15.34
C ALA A 918 42.37 0.23 16.81
N ASP A 919 41.24 -0.43 17.04
CA ASP A 919 40.74 -0.67 18.40
C ASP A 919 41.74 -1.46 19.27
N GLY A 920 41.88 -1.05 20.54
CA GLY A 920 42.69 -1.72 21.55
C GLY A 920 43.41 -0.79 22.52
N THR A 921 43.99 -1.39 23.56
CA THR A 921 44.78 -0.68 24.59
C THR A 921 46.21 -0.38 24.11
N TYR A 922 46.62 0.87 24.21
CA TYR A 922 47.97 1.36 23.88
C TYR A 922 48.59 2.08 25.07
N THR A 923 49.93 2.09 25.18
CA THR A 923 50.63 2.76 26.30
C THR A 923 51.81 3.62 25.84
N ILE A 924 52.15 4.63 26.64
CA ILE A 924 53.34 5.47 26.46
C ILE A 924 53.91 5.93 27.82
N ASP A 925 55.18 5.59 28.06
CA ASP A 925 55.94 6.00 29.24
C ASP A 925 56.35 7.49 29.14
N TYR A 926 56.27 8.22 30.25
CA TYR A 926 56.80 9.57 30.40
C TYR A 926 57.73 9.73 31.61
N THR A 927 58.37 10.90 31.68
CA THR A 927 59.34 11.24 32.72
C THR A 927 59.24 12.73 33.01
N ILE A 928 58.96 13.07 34.26
CA ILE A 928 58.98 14.44 34.76
C ILE A 928 60.29 14.65 35.49
N CYS A 929 61.00 15.72 35.15
CA CYS A 929 62.13 16.22 35.94
C CYS A 929 61.84 17.62 36.50
N GLU A 930 62.37 17.97 37.66
CA GLU A 930 62.21 19.30 38.24
C GLU A 930 62.94 20.35 37.38
N ALA A 931 62.28 21.45 36.98
CA ALA A 931 62.91 22.46 36.10
C ALA A 931 64.06 23.21 36.79
N ALA A 932 63.99 23.33 38.13
CA ALA A 932 65.07 23.86 38.95
C ALA A 932 66.21 22.84 39.20
N ASN A 933 65.94 21.54 39.10
CA ASN A 933 66.86 20.46 39.47
C ASN A 933 66.69 19.23 38.56
N VAL A 934 67.27 19.28 37.36
CA VAL A 934 67.05 18.28 36.30
C VAL A 934 67.61 16.87 36.56
N ASP A 935 68.23 16.63 37.72
CA ASP A 935 68.64 15.30 38.19
C ASP A 935 67.60 14.67 39.16
N ASN A 936 66.56 15.44 39.54
CA ASN A 936 65.40 14.99 40.31
C ASN A 936 64.25 14.71 39.33
N CYS A 937 63.90 13.43 39.16
CA CYS A 937 62.89 12.99 38.19
C CYS A 937 62.16 11.73 38.65
N ASP A 938 60.92 11.54 38.17
CA ASP A 938 60.15 10.30 38.32
C ASP A 938 59.44 9.91 36.99
N THR A 939 58.89 8.70 36.92
CA THR A 939 58.37 8.10 35.66
C THR A 939 57.06 7.34 35.84
N ALA A 940 56.08 7.67 35.01
CA ALA A 940 54.76 7.04 34.96
C ALA A 940 54.34 6.66 33.51
N THR A 941 53.22 5.96 33.40
CA THR A 941 52.71 5.34 32.18
C THR A 941 51.33 5.87 31.84
N VAL A 942 51.14 6.40 30.63
CA VAL A 942 49.79 6.64 30.10
C VAL A 942 49.26 5.36 29.48
N THR A 943 48.04 4.98 29.83
CA THR A 943 47.23 3.97 29.13
C THR A 943 46.11 4.65 28.35
N VAL A 944 45.97 4.35 27.06
CA VAL A 944 44.86 4.83 26.22
C VAL A 944 44.11 3.63 25.66
N GLU A 945 42.82 3.53 25.96
CA GLU A 945 41.94 2.57 25.28
C GLU A 945 41.33 3.24 24.03
N VAL A 946 41.64 2.68 22.85
CA VAL A 946 41.11 3.17 21.58
C VAL A 946 39.92 2.32 21.17
N SER A 947 38.81 2.97 20.86
CA SER A 947 37.60 2.31 20.35
C SER A 947 36.89 3.19 19.33
N SER A 948 36.77 2.70 18.10
CA SER A 948 35.91 3.30 17.08
C SER A 948 34.44 3.24 17.52
N GLY A 949 33.82 4.41 17.72
CA GLY A 949 32.43 4.51 18.19
C GLY A 949 32.08 5.78 18.97
N MET A 950 33.05 6.45 19.59
CA MET A 950 32.81 7.75 20.27
C MET A 950 32.80 8.92 19.28
N GLY A 951 31.88 8.87 18.31
CA GLY A 951 31.36 10.09 17.69
C GLY A 951 30.45 10.82 18.68
N ASN A 952 30.20 12.12 18.46
CA ASN A 952 29.12 12.78 19.17
C ASN A 952 27.79 12.15 18.73
N ILE A 953 26.95 11.72 19.66
CA ILE A 953 25.64 11.16 19.33
C ILE A 953 24.63 12.30 19.34
N ILE A 954 24.02 12.58 18.18
CA ILE A 954 22.74 13.27 18.12
C ILE A 954 21.67 12.21 18.29
N ASP A 955 20.71 12.50 19.16
CA ASP A 955 19.52 11.70 19.42
C ASP A 955 18.33 12.65 19.18
N ALA A 956 17.69 12.52 18.01
CA ALA A 956 16.54 13.32 17.62
C ALA A 956 15.26 12.53 17.93
N VAL A 957 14.34 13.14 18.69
CA VAL A 957 13.22 12.43 19.32
C VAL A 957 11.89 13.01 18.84
N ASP A 958 10.98 12.16 18.38
CA ASP A 958 9.69 12.56 17.82
C ASP A 958 8.88 13.51 18.73
N ASP A 959 8.41 14.61 18.14
CA ASP A 959 7.59 15.64 18.79
C ASP A 959 6.09 15.29 18.71
N SER A 960 5.33 15.72 19.73
CA SER A 960 3.86 15.82 19.60
C SER A 960 3.30 17.16 20.08
N TYR A 961 2.44 17.77 19.24
CA TYR A 961 1.77 19.04 19.53
C TYR A 961 0.27 18.99 19.20
N THR A 962 -0.51 19.86 19.86
CA THR A 962 -1.93 20.09 19.51
C THR A 962 -2.13 21.54 19.07
N ALA A 963 -2.79 21.75 17.93
CA ALA A 963 -2.94 23.07 17.31
C ALA A 963 -4.40 23.41 16.92
N TYR A 964 -4.68 24.70 16.71
CA TYR A 964 -6.01 25.19 16.31
C TYR A 964 -6.02 25.65 14.85
N GLY A 965 -6.61 24.85 13.96
CA GLY A 965 -6.51 25.03 12.50
C GLY A 965 -7.19 26.30 11.97
N GLY A 966 -8.30 26.71 12.60
CA GLY A 966 -9.16 27.80 12.13
C GLY A 966 -8.52 29.19 11.96
N THR A 967 -7.33 29.45 12.52
CA THR A 967 -6.59 30.72 12.27
C THR A 967 -5.12 30.55 11.86
N GLY A 968 -4.50 29.40 12.14
CA GLY A 968 -3.07 29.18 11.91
C GLY A 968 -2.15 30.05 12.77
N GLY A 969 -0.84 29.83 12.62
CA GLY A 969 0.23 30.53 13.34
C GLY A 969 1.19 29.57 14.05
N VAL A 970 2.12 30.15 14.83
CA VAL A 970 3.04 29.39 15.69
C VAL A 970 2.25 28.74 16.82
N ILE A 971 2.49 27.46 17.07
CA ILE A 971 1.87 26.70 18.16
C ILE A 971 2.48 27.19 19.49
N PRO A 972 1.67 27.63 20.48
CA PRO A 972 2.19 28.11 21.76
C PRO A 972 3.07 27.07 22.45
N ASP A 973 4.21 27.52 22.96
CA ASP A 973 5.18 26.74 23.73
C ASP A 973 5.76 25.50 22.99
N SER A 974 5.64 25.43 21.66
CA SER A 974 6.32 24.43 20.81
C SER A 974 7.77 24.79 20.49
N ASN A 975 8.65 23.78 20.49
CA ASN A 975 10.04 23.87 20.08
C ASN A 975 10.58 22.44 19.87
N VAL A 976 10.97 22.07 18.66
CA VAL A 976 11.41 20.69 18.37
C VAL A 976 12.61 20.26 19.23
N LEU A 977 13.53 21.20 19.47
CA LEU A 977 14.75 21.00 20.27
C LEU A 977 14.48 20.97 21.79
N SER A 978 13.39 20.37 22.25
CA SER A 978 13.01 20.32 23.68
C SER A 978 13.35 18.98 24.34
N ASN A 979 13.39 17.93 23.54
CA ASN A 979 13.58 16.52 23.90
C ASN A 979 14.79 15.90 23.17
N ASP A 980 15.21 16.46 22.03
CA ASP A 980 16.44 16.07 21.34
C ASP A 980 17.70 16.29 22.23
N THR A 981 18.68 15.39 22.14
CA THR A 981 19.97 15.50 22.86
C THR A 981 21.20 15.44 21.96
N LEU A 982 22.28 16.07 22.41
CA LEU A 982 23.63 15.92 21.88
C LEU A 982 24.52 15.37 23.01
N ASN A 983 24.98 14.13 22.88
CA ASN A 983 25.67 13.37 23.93
C ASN A 983 24.88 13.24 25.25
N GLY A 984 23.54 13.19 25.20
CA GLY A 984 22.67 13.12 26.38
C GLY A 984 22.43 14.45 27.11
N GLU A 985 23.00 15.56 26.62
CA GLU A 985 22.69 16.92 27.08
C GLU A 985 21.71 17.62 26.11
N ILE A 986 20.81 18.46 26.65
CA ILE A 986 19.76 19.12 25.86
C ILE A 986 20.38 20.12 24.87
N ILE A 987 19.93 20.08 23.62
CA ILE A 987 20.49 20.85 22.50
C ILE A 987 20.24 22.38 22.61
N ASP A 988 21.28 23.20 22.40
CA ASP A 988 21.15 24.63 22.09
C ASP A 988 21.23 24.88 20.57
N LEU A 989 20.45 25.85 20.08
CA LEU A 989 20.43 26.34 18.69
C LEU A 989 21.78 26.89 18.19
N SER A 990 22.80 27.06 19.04
CA SER A 990 24.16 27.40 18.60
C SER A 990 24.96 26.21 18.08
N ASP A 991 24.62 25.00 18.52
CA ASP A 991 25.52 23.83 18.46
C ASP A 991 25.06 22.81 17.41
N VAL A 992 23.88 23.04 16.80
CA VAL A 992 23.30 22.25 15.72
C VAL A 992 22.83 23.08 14.52
N ILE A 993 22.52 22.39 13.42
CA ILE A 993 21.90 22.92 12.21
C ILE A 993 20.56 22.19 12.02
N LEU A 994 19.49 22.78 12.55
CA LEU A 994 18.12 22.32 12.31
C LEU A 994 17.71 22.60 10.86
N THR A 995 17.22 21.57 10.17
CA THR A 995 16.67 21.66 8.81
C THR A 995 15.36 20.87 8.68
N SER A 996 14.46 21.32 7.82
CA SER A 996 13.20 20.65 7.52
C SER A 996 12.67 21.09 6.15
N THR A 997 11.69 20.37 5.60
CA THR A 997 10.98 20.77 4.39
C THR A 997 9.54 21.14 4.74
N PRO A 998 9.16 22.44 4.73
CA PRO A 998 7.79 22.85 5.01
C PRO A 998 6.76 22.17 4.10
N THR A 999 5.70 21.63 4.70
CA THR A 999 4.54 21.08 3.98
C THR A 999 3.53 22.20 3.70
N ASP A 1000 2.44 21.91 2.96
CA ASP A 1000 1.36 22.89 2.78
C ASP A 1000 0.62 23.20 4.11
N VAL A 1001 0.77 22.35 5.13
CA VAL A 1001 0.09 22.46 6.43
C VAL A 1001 1.01 22.91 7.56
N LEU A 1002 2.26 22.43 7.61
CA LEU A 1002 3.17 22.65 8.73
C LEU A 1002 4.49 23.32 8.31
N THR A 1003 5.08 24.06 9.24
CA THR A 1003 6.39 24.72 9.07
C THR A 1003 7.10 24.80 10.40
N ILE A 1004 8.29 24.19 10.50
CA ILE A 1004 9.21 24.39 11.62
C ILE A 1004 10.01 25.68 11.36
N ASN A 1005 10.07 26.57 12.35
CA ASN A 1005 10.78 27.84 12.25
C ASN A 1005 12.28 27.69 12.55
N PRO A 1006 13.14 28.65 12.13
CA PRO A 1006 14.58 28.65 12.46
C PRO A 1006 14.92 28.88 13.94
N ASP A 1007 13.92 28.93 14.82
CA ASP A 1007 14.04 28.98 16.29
C ASP A 1007 13.42 27.74 16.96
N GLY A 1008 13.25 26.65 16.20
CA GLY A 1008 12.66 25.38 16.63
C GLY A 1008 11.14 25.38 16.75
N SER A 1009 10.47 26.54 16.78
CA SER A 1009 9.02 26.61 17.00
C SER A 1009 8.19 26.11 15.81
N VAL A 1010 7.14 25.33 16.08
CA VAL A 1010 6.29 24.71 15.05
C VAL A 1010 5.12 25.64 14.70
N SER A 1011 4.75 25.70 13.42
CA SER A 1011 3.64 26.53 12.92
C SER A 1011 2.70 25.75 12.02
N VAL A 1012 1.39 26.05 12.12
CA VAL A 1012 0.33 25.46 11.28
C VAL A 1012 -0.32 26.52 10.36
N SER A 1013 -0.66 26.12 9.15
CA SER A 1013 -1.32 26.94 8.12
C SER A 1013 -2.69 27.49 8.58
N PRO A 1014 -3.08 28.71 8.17
CA PRO A 1014 -4.42 29.24 8.44
C PRO A 1014 -5.52 28.53 7.67
N GLY A 1015 -6.48 27.95 8.38
CA GLY A 1015 -7.63 27.25 7.79
C GLY A 1015 -7.42 25.76 7.58
N THR A 1016 -6.40 25.17 8.20
CA THR A 1016 -6.23 23.70 8.26
C THR A 1016 -7.46 23.06 8.91
N GLU A 1017 -7.89 21.93 8.35
CA GLU A 1017 -9.00 21.13 8.86
C GLU A 1017 -8.59 20.36 10.12
N SER A 1018 -9.51 19.62 10.74
CA SER A 1018 -9.18 18.82 11.93
C SER A 1018 -8.67 17.44 11.51
N GLY A 1019 -7.46 17.08 11.95
CA GLY A 1019 -6.76 15.86 11.59
C GLY A 1019 -5.34 15.86 12.14
N THR A 1020 -4.63 14.74 11.98
CA THR A 1020 -3.21 14.61 12.33
C THR A 1020 -2.34 14.95 11.11
N TYR A 1021 -1.29 15.72 11.31
CA TYR A 1021 -0.35 16.13 10.26
C TYR A 1021 1.09 15.97 10.75
N THR A 1022 1.96 15.44 9.90
CA THR A 1022 3.39 15.25 10.21
C THR A 1022 4.30 16.20 9.43
N ILE A 1023 5.50 16.45 9.97
CA ILE A 1023 6.62 17.08 9.25
C ILE A 1023 7.96 16.61 9.83
N ASP A 1024 8.79 16.02 8.98
CA ASP A 1024 10.11 15.53 9.34
C ASP A 1024 11.13 16.67 9.45
N TYR A 1025 12.06 16.54 10.39
CA TYR A 1025 13.24 17.39 10.53
C TYR A 1025 14.52 16.58 10.61
N THR A 1026 15.63 17.27 10.38
CA THR A 1026 16.98 16.73 10.48
C THR A 1026 17.82 17.70 11.29
N ILE A 1027 18.43 17.18 12.35
CA ILE A 1027 19.45 17.88 13.14
C ILE A 1027 20.80 17.39 12.65
N CYS A 1028 21.70 18.30 12.29
CA CYS A 1028 23.11 17.99 12.08
C CYS A 1028 23.97 18.77 13.07
N GLU A 1029 25.13 18.24 13.46
CA GLU A 1029 26.03 18.96 14.36
C GLU A 1029 26.62 20.21 13.67
N ALA A 1030 26.70 21.33 14.37
CA ALA A 1030 27.26 22.56 13.80
C ALA A 1030 28.80 22.49 13.62
N ALA A 1031 29.48 21.59 14.35
CA ALA A 1031 30.90 21.33 14.19
C ALA A 1031 31.20 20.25 13.12
N ASP A 1032 30.42 19.17 13.06
CA ASP A 1032 30.47 18.16 11.98
C ASP A 1032 29.11 17.97 11.29
N THR A 1033 28.95 18.57 10.11
CA THR A 1033 27.72 18.47 9.32
C THR A 1033 27.57 17.14 8.56
N SER A 1034 28.26 16.09 8.98
CA SER A 1034 28.02 14.69 8.59
C SER A 1034 27.53 13.81 9.75
N ASN A 1035 27.66 14.30 10.99
CA ASN A 1035 26.89 13.82 12.12
C ASN A 1035 25.47 14.43 12.05
N CYS A 1036 24.46 13.61 11.79
CA CYS A 1036 23.07 14.05 11.67
C CYS A 1036 22.10 12.94 12.08
N ASP A 1037 20.96 13.32 12.65
CA ASP A 1037 19.83 12.44 12.95
C ASP A 1037 18.48 13.08 12.52
N MET A 1038 17.40 12.29 12.48
CA MET A 1038 16.10 12.68 11.94
C MET A 1038 14.93 12.24 12.83
N ALA A 1039 13.98 13.15 13.04
CA ALA A 1039 12.77 12.90 13.80
C ALA A 1039 11.54 13.58 13.17
N THR A 1040 10.36 13.22 13.64
CA THR A 1040 9.05 13.59 13.08
C THR A 1040 8.25 14.44 14.05
N VAL A 1041 7.72 15.57 13.58
CA VAL A 1041 6.76 16.37 14.35
C VAL A 1041 5.34 15.97 14.04
N THR A 1042 4.63 15.39 15.01
CA THR A 1042 3.20 15.07 14.91
C THR A 1042 2.34 16.19 15.47
N VAL A 1043 1.53 16.84 14.63
CA VAL A 1043 0.62 17.92 15.02
C VAL A 1043 -0.84 17.49 14.86
N ILE A 1044 -1.53 17.29 15.98
CA ILE A 1044 -2.97 17.04 16.00
C ILE A 1044 -3.70 18.39 15.93
N VAL A 1045 -4.36 18.65 14.80
CA VAL A 1045 -5.13 19.88 14.59
C VAL A 1045 -6.58 19.65 15.00
N VAL A 1046 -7.09 20.50 15.89
CA VAL A 1046 -8.46 20.44 16.40
C VAL A 1046 -9.21 21.74 16.12
N ASN A 1047 -10.49 21.64 15.79
CA ASN A 1047 -11.39 22.77 15.56
C ASN A 1047 -12.57 22.74 16.55
N VAL A 1048 -13.15 23.92 16.83
CA VAL A 1048 -14.33 24.05 17.70
C VAL A 1048 -15.59 23.88 16.85
N GLU A 1049 -16.24 22.74 16.99
CA GLU A 1049 -17.40 22.33 16.19
C GLU A 1049 -18.60 22.01 17.10
N VAL A 1050 -19.79 22.51 16.76
CA VAL A 1050 -21.04 22.19 17.45
C VAL A 1050 -21.73 21.05 16.73
N ASN A 1051 -21.95 19.91 17.40
CA ASN A 1051 -22.64 18.76 16.80
C ASN A 1051 -24.05 19.17 16.35
N GLN A 1052 -24.38 18.93 15.08
CA GLN A 1052 -25.65 19.36 14.50
C GLN A 1052 -26.85 18.45 14.85
N MET A 1053 -26.64 17.34 15.57
CA MET A 1053 -27.70 16.40 15.96
C MET A 1053 -27.83 16.23 17.48
N LEU A 1054 -29.08 16.06 17.94
CA LEU A 1054 -29.43 15.91 19.35
C LEU A 1054 -30.59 14.92 19.53
N THR A 1055 -30.40 13.88 20.35
CA THR A 1055 -31.38 12.81 20.61
C THR A 1055 -31.62 12.56 22.10
N PRO A 1056 -32.39 13.42 22.82
CA PRO A 1056 -32.57 13.31 24.27
C PRO A 1056 -33.56 12.20 24.66
N ASN A 1057 -33.14 10.94 24.52
CA ASN A 1057 -33.94 9.73 24.70
C ASN A 1057 -33.57 8.94 25.99
N GLY A 1058 -32.38 9.15 26.56
CA GLY A 1058 -31.85 8.42 27.73
C GLY A 1058 -30.91 7.24 27.44
N ASP A 1059 -30.37 7.08 26.22
CA ASP A 1059 -29.40 6.03 25.86
C ASP A 1059 -27.92 6.46 26.01
N LEU A 1060 -27.67 7.69 26.45
CA LEU A 1060 -26.36 8.36 26.59
C LEU A 1060 -25.67 8.78 25.27
N LYS A 1061 -26.17 8.40 24.08
CA LYS A 1061 -25.65 8.87 22.78
C LYS A 1061 -26.40 10.13 22.33
N ASN A 1062 -25.68 11.25 22.19
CA ASN A 1062 -26.23 12.57 21.82
C ASN A 1062 -27.42 13.05 22.69
N ASP A 1063 -27.50 12.60 23.95
CA ASP A 1063 -28.53 12.98 24.94
C ASP A 1063 -28.49 14.49 25.33
N PHE A 1064 -27.33 15.12 25.11
CA PHE A 1064 -27.08 16.55 25.20
C PHE A 1064 -26.23 17.02 24.00
N LEU A 1065 -26.25 18.32 23.71
CA LEU A 1065 -25.52 18.90 22.59
C LEU A 1065 -24.01 18.88 22.88
N PHE A 1066 -23.27 18.02 22.20
CA PHE A 1066 -21.81 17.95 22.33
C PHE A 1066 -21.15 19.04 21.46
N ILE A 1067 -20.07 19.64 21.97
CA ILE A 1067 -19.23 20.58 21.21
C ILE A 1067 -17.80 20.03 21.20
N ARG A 1068 -17.27 19.66 20.04
CA ARG A 1068 -15.87 19.27 19.87
C ARG A 1068 -14.96 20.48 20.12
N GLY A 1069 -13.75 20.25 20.61
CA GLY A 1069 -12.80 21.33 20.94
C GLY A 1069 -13.20 22.23 22.14
N VAL A 1070 -14.26 21.92 22.89
CA VAL A 1070 -14.77 22.81 23.96
C VAL A 1070 -13.74 23.13 25.05
N ASN A 1071 -12.76 22.25 25.28
CA ASN A 1071 -11.72 22.43 26.30
C ASN A 1071 -10.75 23.59 25.99
N PHE A 1072 -10.60 23.98 24.72
CA PHE A 1072 -9.76 25.11 24.28
C PHE A 1072 -10.43 26.48 24.46
N ILE A 1073 -11.68 26.49 24.95
CA ILE A 1073 -12.52 27.68 25.08
C ILE A 1073 -12.41 28.28 26.50
N LYS A 1074 -11.89 29.49 26.59
CA LYS A 1074 -11.71 30.27 27.83
C LYS A 1074 -13.00 30.90 28.36
N SER A 1075 -13.93 31.25 27.46
CA SER A 1075 -15.26 31.76 27.82
C SER A 1075 -16.26 31.52 26.69
N SER A 1076 -17.55 31.31 26.99
CA SER A 1076 -18.55 31.13 25.91
C SER A 1076 -19.97 31.56 26.23
N THR A 1077 -20.79 31.69 25.20
CA THR A 1077 -22.23 31.96 25.27
C THR A 1077 -22.94 31.40 24.04
N ILE A 1078 -23.70 30.32 24.22
CA ILE A 1078 -24.55 29.70 23.20
C ILE A 1078 -26.00 30.16 23.34
N LYS A 1079 -26.69 30.42 22.23
CA LYS A 1079 -28.10 30.83 22.17
C LYS A 1079 -28.82 30.02 21.11
N ILE A 1080 -29.92 29.37 21.48
CA ILE A 1080 -30.67 28.49 20.58
C ILE A 1080 -32.08 29.04 20.39
N PHE A 1081 -32.52 29.10 19.13
CA PHE A 1081 -33.75 29.70 18.67
C PHE A 1081 -34.60 28.66 17.93
N ASN A 1082 -35.92 28.70 18.11
CA ASN A 1082 -36.82 27.92 17.27
C ASN A 1082 -37.05 28.59 15.90
N ARG A 1083 -37.70 27.87 14.97
CA ARG A 1083 -38.08 28.33 13.62
C ARG A 1083 -38.89 29.64 13.52
N TRP A 1084 -39.29 30.25 14.64
CA TRP A 1084 -39.95 31.56 14.70
C TRP A 1084 -39.03 32.66 15.27
N GLY A 1085 -37.73 32.40 15.38
CA GLY A 1085 -36.75 33.33 15.97
C GLY A 1085 -36.91 33.53 17.48
N THR A 1086 -37.63 32.63 18.18
CA THR A 1086 -37.82 32.74 19.64
C THR A 1086 -36.72 31.96 20.36
N LEU A 1087 -35.97 32.65 21.21
CA LEU A 1087 -34.94 32.08 22.08
C LEU A 1087 -35.54 31.03 23.02
N VAL A 1088 -35.05 29.80 22.95
CA VAL A 1088 -35.48 28.65 23.78
C VAL A 1088 -34.44 28.26 24.83
N TYR A 1089 -33.15 28.50 24.56
CA TYR A 1089 -32.03 28.26 25.46
C TYR A 1089 -30.99 29.38 25.33
N GLU A 1090 -30.37 29.76 26.45
CA GLU A 1090 -29.21 30.65 26.53
C GLU A 1090 -28.28 30.06 27.59
N GLY A 1091 -27.13 29.55 27.16
CA GLY A 1091 -26.09 28.97 27.99
C GLY A 1091 -24.86 29.87 28.06
N LYS A 1092 -24.01 29.65 29.06
CA LYS A 1092 -22.72 30.32 29.23
C LYS A 1092 -21.70 29.30 29.68
N ASP A 1093 -20.45 29.52 29.25
CA ASP A 1093 -19.28 28.77 29.69
C ASP A 1093 -19.55 27.26 29.58
N TYR A 1094 -19.98 26.88 28.37
CA TYR A 1094 -20.32 25.52 27.95
C TYR A 1094 -19.10 24.61 28.04
N ASP A 1095 -19.27 23.40 28.57
CA ASP A 1095 -18.15 22.54 29.01
C ASP A 1095 -18.39 21.04 28.77
N ASN A 1096 -19.41 20.65 27.99
CA ASN A 1096 -19.89 19.28 27.77
C ASN A 1096 -20.23 18.44 29.03
N VAL A 1097 -20.09 18.96 30.26
CA VAL A 1097 -20.18 18.16 31.51
C VAL A 1097 -21.17 18.75 32.52
N ARG A 1098 -21.17 20.07 32.73
CA ARG A 1098 -21.98 20.75 33.77
C ARG A 1098 -22.95 21.77 33.18
N ASN A 1099 -22.53 22.47 32.13
CA ASN A 1099 -23.22 23.58 31.49
C ASN A 1099 -23.81 23.19 30.12
N VAL A 1100 -24.45 22.03 30.03
CA VAL A 1100 -24.96 21.45 28.77
C VAL A 1100 -26.39 21.87 28.39
N PHE A 1101 -26.75 21.64 27.12
CA PHE A 1101 -28.10 21.73 26.57
C PHE A 1101 -28.69 20.32 26.35
N ASP A 1102 -29.58 19.92 27.26
CA ASP A 1102 -30.31 18.64 27.30
C ASP A 1102 -31.60 18.67 26.47
N GLY A 1103 -31.66 19.48 25.41
CA GLY A 1103 -32.88 19.70 24.62
C GLY A 1103 -34.04 20.36 25.37
N ARG A 1104 -33.86 20.81 26.63
CA ARG A 1104 -34.93 21.44 27.43
C ARG A 1104 -34.92 22.96 27.35
N VAL A 1105 -36.11 23.56 27.46
CA VAL A 1105 -36.30 25.02 27.46
C VAL A 1105 -35.74 25.62 28.75
N ARG A 1106 -34.63 26.35 28.67
CA ARG A 1106 -34.03 27.10 29.80
C ARG A 1106 -34.06 28.63 29.61
N GLY A 1107 -34.59 29.13 28.49
CA GLY A 1107 -34.75 30.56 28.17
C GLY A 1107 -36.12 31.17 28.54
N LYS A 1108 -36.27 32.50 28.35
CA LYS A 1108 -37.52 33.26 28.57
C LYS A 1108 -38.54 33.09 27.42
N SER A 1109 -38.89 31.85 27.13
CA SER A 1109 -39.85 31.49 26.06
C SER A 1109 -41.31 31.57 26.53
N ALA A 1110 -42.25 31.32 25.61
CA ALA A 1110 -43.68 31.14 25.88
C ALA A 1110 -44.06 29.67 26.18
N LEU A 1111 -43.08 28.76 26.15
CA LEU A 1111 -43.17 27.38 26.62
C LEU A 1111 -42.90 27.32 28.14
N ASN A 1112 -43.24 26.22 28.82
CA ASN A 1112 -42.84 26.07 30.23
C ASN A 1112 -41.33 25.84 30.31
N ALA A 1113 -40.67 26.40 31.32
CA ALA A 1113 -39.27 26.10 31.59
C ALA A 1113 -39.12 24.63 32.03
N ASN A 1114 -38.02 24.00 31.60
CA ASN A 1114 -37.68 22.59 31.77
C ASN A 1114 -38.56 21.58 30.99
N ASP A 1115 -39.52 22.01 30.16
CA ASP A 1115 -40.10 21.12 29.16
C ASP A 1115 -39.05 20.81 28.07
N TYR A 1116 -38.96 19.55 27.63
CA TYR A 1116 -38.21 19.17 26.43
C TYR A 1116 -38.82 19.79 25.18
N LEU A 1117 -37.98 20.26 24.27
CA LEU A 1117 -38.40 20.82 22.98
C LEU A 1117 -39.07 19.77 22.07
N PRO A 1118 -40.05 20.16 21.24
CA PRO A 1118 -40.55 19.31 20.16
C PRO A 1118 -39.44 19.02 19.14
N ALA A 1119 -39.47 17.84 18.52
CA ALA A 1119 -38.55 17.47 17.46
C ALA A 1119 -38.64 18.42 16.24
N GLY A 1120 -37.53 18.57 15.53
CA GLY A 1120 -37.36 19.46 14.37
C GLY A 1120 -36.11 20.34 14.45
N VAL A 1121 -35.96 21.21 13.45
CA VAL A 1121 -34.80 22.11 13.29
C VAL A 1121 -34.90 23.34 14.20
N TYR A 1122 -33.78 23.65 14.85
CA TYR A 1122 -33.51 24.87 15.62
C TYR A 1122 -32.28 25.56 15.02
N PHE A 1123 -32.06 26.82 15.34
CA PHE A 1123 -30.89 27.60 14.90
C PHE A 1123 -30.12 28.07 16.12
N TYR A 1124 -28.80 27.98 16.13
CA TYR A 1124 -27.98 28.45 17.25
C TYR A 1124 -27.07 29.61 16.85
N ILE A 1125 -26.54 30.30 17.88
CA ILE A 1125 -25.41 31.23 17.76
C ILE A 1125 -24.50 30.93 18.96
N PHE A 1126 -23.31 30.42 18.69
CA PHE A 1126 -22.28 30.12 19.66
C PHE A 1126 -21.17 31.18 19.57
N ASN A 1127 -20.95 31.90 20.66
CA ASN A 1127 -19.90 32.92 20.75
C ASN A 1127 -18.89 32.39 21.76
N TYR A 1128 -17.61 32.34 21.39
CA TYR A 1128 -16.57 31.74 22.23
C TYR A 1128 -15.23 32.49 22.14
N GLU A 1129 -14.37 32.33 23.14
CA GLU A 1129 -13.03 32.92 23.17
C GLU A 1129 -11.99 31.82 23.45
N THR A 1130 -10.91 31.80 22.67
CA THR A 1130 -9.82 30.80 22.76
C THR A 1130 -8.51 31.49 23.20
N ALA A 1131 -7.32 31.02 22.79
CA ALA A 1131 -6.09 31.80 22.98
C ALA A 1131 -5.85 32.84 21.88
N GLU A 1132 -6.38 32.61 20.68
CA GLU A 1132 -6.12 33.38 19.47
C GLU A 1132 -7.08 34.58 19.35
N GLY A 1133 -8.32 34.45 19.83
CA GLY A 1133 -9.30 35.53 19.74
C GLY A 1133 -10.72 35.21 20.22
N SER A 1134 -11.68 36.02 19.75
CA SER A 1134 -13.12 35.85 19.99
C SER A 1134 -13.83 35.49 18.69
N PHE A 1135 -14.56 34.38 18.68
CA PHE A 1135 -15.19 33.78 17.50
C PHE A 1135 -16.72 33.76 17.61
N THR A 1136 -17.39 33.52 16.49
CA THR A 1136 -18.85 33.33 16.44
C THR A 1136 -19.21 32.33 15.35
N ASP A 1137 -19.80 31.22 15.77
CA ASP A 1137 -20.38 30.16 14.95
C ASP A 1137 -21.92 30.21 15.05
N SER A 1138 -22.65 29.79 14.00
CA SER A 1138 -24.12 29.79 13.99
C SER A 1138 -24.74 28.97 12.85
N GLU A 1139 -25.24 27.78 13.16
CA GLU A 1139 -25.86 26.85 12.21
C GLU A 1139 -27.18 26.23 12.77
N TYR A 1140 -27.61 25.08 12.26
CA TYR A 1140 -28.94 24.50 12.42
C TYR A 1140 -28.91 23.12 13.07
N ILE A 1141 -29.02 23.06 14.40
CA ILE A 1141 -29.17 21.78 15.09
C ILE A 1141 -30.55 21.14 14.84
N TYR A 1142 -30.57 19.83 14.55
CA TYR A 1142 -31.76 19.00 14.52
C TYR A 1142 -31.96 18.30 15.87
N ILE A 1143 -33.16 18.43 16.45
CA ILE A 1143 -33.54 17.72 17.67
C ILE A 1143 -34.52 16.61 17.30
N SER A 1144 -34.20 15.37 17.67
CA SER A 1144 -35.10 14.20 17.62
C SER A 1144 -35.32 13.61 19.02
N ARG A 1145 -36.19 12.61 19.15
CA ARG A 1145 -36.48 11.84 20.38
C ARG A 1145 -37.16 10.51 20.07
#